data_AF-A0A4P7B252-F1
#
_entry.id   AF-A0A4P7B252-F1
#
_cell.length_a   1.000
_cell.length_b   1.000
_cell.length_c   1.000
_cell.angle_alpha   90.00
_cell.angle_beta   90.00
_cell.angle_gamma   90.00
#
_symmetry.space_group_name_H-M   'P 1'
#
loop_
_entity.id
_entity.type
_entity.pdbx_description
1 polymer ?
#
loop_
_entity_poly.entity_id
_entity_poly.type
_entity_poly.pdbx_seq_one_letter_code
_entity_poly.pdbx_strand_id
1 'polypeptide(L)'
;MSLSEQEARGAIDQVGKIPVPRPFKAIRDTAVEAGQQGVTNIIKYHRRTEEALSFLENPPSKEQAENQTSPIIIDLDGNGIDTKRIKESKVHFDLDNNGLLEKTGWIGGNDAFLALDLNNDKIINNGSELFGNNTKITDGNYAKNGYEALKQYDENNDGKIDAEDSIWSKLVLWQDLDGNGESSENEIIKVEDSGLKSISLNYNESNFIDVEGNAHKQQSTVEWQNGTTTKSADVWFATQLTHTIYTSSVIDQNILVLPNVIGFGNLLNLHDAAQTNVALLDLVETIYQSSNNPNQEDIINLIYEWGNVSDLTIVSNAYLADKVNITSIDPRKLAIIETITGSNYSQNGSRNPGGNAAKILEAEFSSFVDYVYSTFVLEKKYPKLLTSLEIYIYDDGSYGIDFSGFEQLFKTLLTENKINDLNELIDLFSKYVIFSSSISQTFKIYILELYLEYELFQIEGVQLSFLNTITDQDDFILGDQTNNIFKGGSGNDLILGMAGNDILYGDDGHDILIGGEGNDKLYGGAGNDILDGGAGNDTLDGGAGNDQYLFGYGDGQDTISAYDNRIDKLDQLVFKDNVATHQVTFTRIGTALQVNLVDSTDSIKINNFFNNDGIRHDYAVQEFIFADGSLLTAEQVALSVQQSTNGDDTLYGYINADHLLGGDGNDTLYGYNGDDLLEGQEGNDTLYGGNGNDQLLGGAGNDILYGDDGHDILIGGEGNDKLYGGAGNDILDGGAGNDTLDGGAGNDQYLFGYGDGQDTISAYDNRIDKLDQLVFKDNVATHQVTFTRIGTALQVNLVDSTDSIKINNFFNNDGIRHDYAVQEFIFADGSLLTAEQVALSVQQSTNGDDTLYGYINADHLLGGDGNDTLYGYNGDDLLEGQEGNDTLYGGNGNDQLLGGAGNDILYGDDGHDILIGGEGNDKLYGGAGNDILDGGAGNDTLDGGAGNDIFIYNILSNIDSLYGNGEDSINNFKLGEDLIDLTALFVEYKDREDFDLNDFIRVESTITSNRSTIYLDRDGKNNDYTSTKFIELNSNMKNLSVEDLFNNVIII
;
A
#
# COMPACT_ATOMS: atom_id res chain seq x y z
N MET A 1 0.93 -41.27 34.79
CA MET A 1 1.78 -42.48 34.71
C MET A 1 3.21 -41.99 34.81
N SER A 2 3.96 -42.45 35.81
CA SER A 2 5.36 -42.08 36.02
C SER A 2 6.20 -42.77 34.94
N LEU A 3 6.73 -42.00 33.99
CA LEU A 3 7.81 -42.47 33.12
C LEU A 3 9.10 -42.57 33.95
N SER A 4 9.86 -43.61 33.69
CA SER A 4 11.04 -43.98 34.48
C SER A 4 12.25 -43.14 34.10
N GLU A 5 13.16 -42.94 35.06
CA GLU A 5 14.43 -42.19 34.95
C GLU A 5 15.34 -42.63 33.77
N GLN A 6 15.05 -43.77 33.16
CA GLN A 6 15.75 -44.32 32.01
C GLN A 6 15.13 -43.90 30.65
N GLU A 7 13.86 -43.46 30.64
CA GLU A 7 13.17 -42.91 29.46
C GLU A 7 13.49 -41.42 29.26
N ALA A 8 13.73 -40.67 30.34
CA ALA A 8 14.25 -39.28 30.27
C ALA A 8 15.67 -39.23 29.66
N ARG A 9 16.52 -40.23 29.96
CA ARG A 9 17.86 -40.37 29.38
C ARG A 9 17.86 -40.83 27.91
N GLY A 10 16.77 -41.41 27.42
CA GLY A 10 16.63 -41.81 26.02
C GLY A 10 16.12 -40.70 25.10
N ALA A 11 15.40 -39.72 25.65
CA ALA A 11 14.86 -38.59 24.89
C ALA A 11 15.95 -37.59 24.48
N ILE A 12 16.99 -37.38 25.30
CA ILE A 12 18.07 -36.42 25.00
C ILE A 12 19.00 -36.91 23.88
N ASP A 13 19.15 -38.22 23.68
CA ASP A 13 20.03 -38.82 22.65
C ASP A 13 19.29 -39.21 21.35
N GLN A 14 17.97 -39.03 21.25
CA GLN A 14 17.17 -39.42 20.06
C GLN A 14 16.35 -38.31 19.43
N VAL A 15 16.42 -37.06 19.90
CA VAL A 15 15.99 -35.91 19.10
C VAL A 15 17.00 -35.76 17.96
N GLY A 16 16.64 -36.35 16.82
CA GLY A 16 17.31 -36.06 15.56
C GLY A 16 17.36 -34.55 15.40
N LYS A 17 18.53 -34.05 15.00
CA LYS A 17 18.76 -32.66 14.58
C LYS A 17 17.58 -32.17 13.75
N ILE A 18 16.65 -31.48 14.38
CA ILE A 18 15.72 -30.62 13.68
C ILE A 18 16.60 -29.48 13.16
N PRO A 19 16.58 -29.16 11.86
CA PRO A 19 17.36 -28.05 11.36
C PRO A 19 16.89 -26.80 12.09
N VAL A 20 17.79 -26.16 12.84
CA VAL A 20 17.59 -24.78 13.28
C VAL A 20 17.22 -23.99 12.01
N PRO A 21 16.06 -23.31 11.96
CA PRO A 21 15.69 -22.50 10.81
C PRO A 21 16.84 -21.54 10.48
N ARG A 22 17.19 -21.40 9.19
CA ARG A 22 18.33 -20.56 8.77
C ARG A 22 18.30 -19.08 9.17
N PRO A 23 17.18 -18.42 9.56
CA PRO A 23 17.27 -17.07 10.11
C PRO A 23 18.28 -16.99 11.24
N PHE A 24 18.36 -18.00 12.12
CA PHE A 24 19.23 -17.96 13.31
C PHE A 24 20.72 -18.13 13.02
N LYS A 25 21.10 -18.77 11.90
CA LYS A 25 22.51 -18.83 11.48
C LYS A 25 22.96 -17.54 10.81
N ALA A 26 22.07 -16.89 10.06
CA ALA A 26 22.31 -15.55 9.52
C ALA A 26 22.33 -14.50 10.63
N ILE A 27 21.39 -14.53 11.59
CA ILE A 27 21.38 -13.70 12.82
C ILE A 27 22.66 -13.91 13.63
N ARG A 28 23.14 -15.16 13.77
CA ARG A 28 24.45 -15.47 14.36
C ARG A 28 25.59 -14.76 13.63
N ASP A 29 25.58 -14.72 12.31
CA ASP A 29 26.65 -14.10 11.53
C ASP A 29 26.52 -12.56 11.51
N THR A 30 25.31 -11.99 11.51
CA THR A 30 25.02 -10.54 11.51
C THR A 30 25.21 -9.89 12.89
N ALA A 31 24.73 -10.51 13.98
CA ALA A 31 24.95 -10.03 15.35
C ALA A 31 26.44 -10.14 15.76
N VAL A 32 27.14 -11.14 15.23
CA VAL A 32 28.60 -11.25 15.37
C VAL A 32 29.31 -10.22 14.48
N GLU A 33 28.83 -9.91 13.27
CA GLU A 33 29.41 -8.88 12.40
C GLU A 33 29.21 -7.45 12.93
N ALA A 34 28.10 -7.14 13.59
CA ALA A 34 27.88 -5.87 14.29
C ALA A 34 28.86 -5.68 15.46
N GLY A 35 29.25 -6.77 16.13
CA GLY A 35 30.24 -6.76 17.21
C GLY A 35 31.69 -7.03 16.78
N GLN A 36 31.97 -7.42 15.53
CA GLN A 36 33.30 -7.86 15.07
C GLN A 36 33.74 -7.25 13.73
N GLN A 37 33.48 -5.98 13.46
CA GLN A 37 34.21 -5.28 12.40
C GLN A 37 35.67 -5.05 12.79
N GLY A 38 36.48 -6.11 12.67
CA GLY A 38 37.91 -6.04 12.36
C GLY A 38 38.91 -6.37 13.48
N VAL A 39 39.03 -7.62 13.92
CA VAL A 39 40.21 -8.03 14.75
C VAL A 39 40.71 -9.43 14.38
N THR A 40 41.95 -9.52 13.87
CA THR A 40 42.58 -10.78 13.40
C THR A 40 43.63 -11.35 14.36
N ASN A 41 43.80 -10.84 15.58
CA ASN A 41 44.69 -11.43 16.58
C ASN A 41 44.11 -11.35 18.00
N ILE A 42 44.11 -12.49 18.71
CA ILE A 42 43.68 -12.60 20.11
C ILE A 42 44.93 -12.59 21.00
N ILE A 43 45.13 -11.57 21.82
CA ILE A 43 46.16 -11.56 22.87
C ILE A 43 45.52 -12.01 24.19
N LYS A 44 45.81 -13.23 24.63
CA LYS A 44 45.34 -13.75 25.94
C LYS A 44 46.15 -13.12 27.08
N TYR A 45 45.52 -12.29 27.90
CA TYR A 45 46.08 -11.87 29.19
C TYR A 45 45.47 -12.72 30.32
N HIS A 46 46.30 -13.49 31.02
CA HIS A 46 45.91 -14.12 32.29
C HIS A 46 46.25 -13.14 33.41
N ARG A 47 45.26 -12.40 33.93
CA ARG A 47 45.47 -11.54 35.10
C ARG A 47 44.46 -11.89 36.20
N ARG A 48 44.92 -11.81 37.45
CA ARG A 48 44.13 -12.17 38.64
C ARG A 48 42.89 -11.27 38.73
N THR A 49 41.84 -11.82 39.31
CA THR A 49 40.53 -11.23 39.63
C THR A 49 40.52 -9.82 40.25
N GLU A 50 41.65 -9.32 40.78
CA GLU A 50 41.76 -7.95 41.30
C GLU A 50 42.03 -6.90 40.21
N GLU A 51 42.52 -7.26 39.02
CA GLU A 51 42.60 -6.34 37.86
C GLU A 51 41.43 -6.52 36.89
N ALA A 52 40.56 -7.51 37.13
CA ALA A 52 39.31 -7.69 36.40
C ALA A 52 38.33 -6.51 36.61
N LEU A 53 38.66 -5.57 37.49
CA LEU A 53 37.86 -4.41 37.89
C LEU A 53 37.56 -3.39 36.77
N SER A 54 38.13 -3.54 35.58
CA SER A 54 37.83 -2.65 34.42
C SER A 54 36.44 -2.86 33.82
N PHE A 55 35.68 -3.85 34.29
CA PHE A 55 34.39 -4.27 33.76
C PHE A 55 33.24 -3.26 33.92
N LEU A 56 33.32 -2.36 34.89
CA LEU A 56 32.19 -1.52 35.32
C LEU A 56 32.18 -0.20 34.52
N GLU A 57 31.69 -0.28 33.29
CA GLU A 57 31.75 0.81 32.30
C GLU A 57 30.72 1.92 32.56
N ASN A 58 29.61 1.62 33.26
CA ASN A 58 28.51 2.56 33.58
C ASN A 58 28.17 2.53 35.07
N PRO A 59 29.01 3.09 35.94
CA PRO A 59 28.65 3.18 37.34
C PRO A 59 27.72 4.40 37.56
N PRO A 60 26.97 4.43 38.68
CA PRO A 60 25.86 5.37 38.90
C PRO A 60 26.18 6.81 38.50
N SER A 61 25.34 7.44 37.67
CA SER A 61 25.62 8.77 37.05
C SER A 61 24.50 9.77 37.31
N LYS A 62 24.84 11.08 37.34
CA LYS A 62 23.91 12.21 37.55
C LYS A 62 24.17 13.39 36.59
N GLU A 63 24.64 13.12 35.36
CA GLU A 63 25.18 14.08 34.39
C GLU A 63 25.03 15.60 34.69
N GLN A 64 26.22 16.23 34.74
CA GLN A 64 26.56 17.66 34.74
C GLN A 64 26.31 18.51 36.01
N ALA A 65 27.27 18.47 36.95
CA ALA A 65 27.79 19.66 37.67
C ALA A 65 29.07 19.36 38.50
N GLU A 66 30.19 19.89 38.01
CA GLU A 66 31.33 20.50 38.73
C GLU A 66 31.88 19.86 40.02
N ASN A 67 32.92 19.03 39.84
CA ASN A 67 34.15 19.04 40.63
C ASN A 67 35.28 18.51 39.73
N GLN A 68 35.55 19.23 38.65
CA GLN A 68 36.78 18.99 37.90
C GLN A 68 37.96 19.45 38.77
N THR A 69 38.99 18.65 38.83
CA THR A 69 40.24 18.94 39.53
C THR A 69 41.25 19.43 38.50
N SER A 70 42.08 20.39 38.89
CA SER A 70 43.02 21.00 37.96
C SER A 70 44.43 21.03 38.48
N PRO A 71 45.42 20.82 37.60
CA PRO A 71 46.77 21.32 37.84
C PRO A 71 47.26 22.31 36.76
N ILE A 72 48.32 23.06 37.06
CA ILE A 72 49.08 23.86 36.09
C ILE A 72 49.94 22.95 35.22
N ILE A 73 49.80 23.10 33.90
CA ILE A 73 50.61 22.47 32.86
C ILE A 73 51.44 23.54 32.14
N ILE A 74 52.69 23.20 31.83
CA ILE A 74 53.62 24.03 31.06
C ILE A 74 53.88 23.37 29.70
N ASP A 75 53.63 24.14 28.64
CA ASP A 75 53.94 23.80 27.24
C ASP A 75 55.46 23.83 27.03
N LEU A 76 56.08 22.65 26.87
CA LEU A 76 57.55 22.54 26.79
C LEU A 76 58.09 22.74 25.38
N ASP A 77 57.34 22.38 24.34
CA ASP A 77 57.80 22.37 22.95
C ASP A 77 57.31 23.57 22.12
N GLY A 78 56.38 24.36 22.68
CA GLY A 78 55.82 25.58 22.12
C GLY A 78 54.70 25.36 21.11
N ASN A 79 54.14 24.14 21.01
CA ASN A 79 53.11 23.80 20.04
C ASN A 79 51.68 24.02 20.59
N GLY A 80 51.53 24.18 21.90
CA GLY A 80 50.25 24.07 22.60
C GLY A 80 50.38 23.21 23.86
N ILE A 81 49.28 23.01 24.58
CA ILE A 81 49.24 22.03 25.67
C ILE A 81 48.55 20.78 25.13
N ASP A 82 49.27 19.67 25.11
CA ASP A 82 48.81 18.35 24.70
C ASP A 82 48.14 17.65 25.89
N THR A 83 46.92 17.16 25.67
CA THR A 83 46.20 16.32 26.65
C THR A 83 45.71 15.04 25.98
N LYS A 84 45.33 14.06 26.81
CA LYS A 84 44.72 12.80 26.40
C LYS A 84 43.28 12.76 26.91
N ARG A 85 42.38 12.26 26.06
CA ARG A 85 40.99 12.05 26.43
C ARG A 85 40.90 10.93 27.47
N ILE A 86 39.92 11.01 28.36
CA ILE A 86 39.71 10.00 29.40
C ILE A 86 39.56 8.57 28.85
N LYS A 87 39.01 8.39 27.64
CA LYS A 87 38.88 7.07 27.00
C LYS A 87 40.22 6.47 26.57
N GLU A 88 41.20 7.31 26.24
CA GLU A 88 42.54 6.92 25.79
C GLU A 88 43.55 6.85 26.95
N SER A 89 43.27 7.61 28.02
CA SER A 89 44.05 7.58 29.25
C SER A 89 43.86 6.27 30.00
N LYS A 90 44.97 5.65 30.40
CA LYS A 90 45.01 4.48 31.30
C LYS A 90 45.29 4.88 32.75
N VAL A 91 45.40 6.18 33.02
CA VAL A 91 45.83 6.71 34.30
C VAL A 91 44.67 6.81 35.29
N HIS A 92 44.93 6.34 36.50
CA HIS A 92 44.14 6.63 37.68
C HIS A 92 45.01 7.44 38.64
N PHE A 93 44.55 8.62 39.05
CA PHE A 93 45.33 9.51 39.90
C PHE A 93 44.41 10.26 40.87
N ASP A 94 44.83 10.33 42.13
CA ASP A 94 44.07 10.98 43.21
C ASP A 94 44.25 12.50 43.11
N LEU A 95 43.51 13.13 42.19
CA LEU A 95 43.63 14.58 41.94
C LEU A 95 43.00 15.43 43.06
N ASP A 96 42.09 14.89 43.87
CA ASP A 96 41.44 15.60 44.99
C ASP A 96 41.99 15.26 46.38
N ASN A 97 42.95 14.34 46.44
CA ASN A 97 43.61 13.87 47.64
C ASN A 97 42.61 13.25 48.66
N ASN A 98 41.63 12.48 48.16
CA ASN A 98 40.66 11.76 48.97
C ASN A 98 41.12 10.33 49.36
N GLY A 99 42.23 9.85 48.79
CA GLY A 99 42.80 8.51 49.00
C GLY A 99 42.34 7.45 47.99
N LEU A 100 41.62 7.84 46.94
CA LEU A 100 41.15 7.00 45.85
C LEU A 100 41.69 7.53 44.52
N LEU A 101 42.13 6.63 43.64
CA LEU A 101 42.67 7.02 42.35
C LEU A 101 41.52 7.04 41.33
N GLU A 102 41.04 8.22 40.91
CA GLU A 102 40.01 8.34 39.88
C GLU A 102 40.59 8.16 38.47
N LYS A 103 39.85 7.52 37.57
CA LYS A 103 40.19 7.54 36.15
C LYS A 103 40.12 8.97 35.62
N THR A 104 41.20 9.44 35.02
CA THR A 104 41.33 10.84 34.60
C THR A 104 41.85 10.96 33.16
N GLY A 105 41.36 11.97 32.44
CA GLY A 105 42.09 12.54 31.31
C GLY A 105 43.49 12.96 31.78
N TRP A 106 44.46 12.99 30.88
CA TRP A 106 45.86 13.11 31.31
C TRP A 106 46.66 14.03 30.42
N ILE A 107 47.87 14.38 30.86
CA ILE A 107 48.80 15.18 30.06
C ILE A 107 49.40 14.34 28.92
N GLY A 108 49.69 14.98 27.78
CA GLY A 108 50.49 14.41 26.71
C GLY A 108 51.98 14.34 27.10
N GLY A 109 52.72 13.36 26.59
CA GLY A 109 54.11 13.13 27.00
C GLY A 109 55.10 14.23 26.60
N ASN A 110 54.68 15.25 25.84
CA ASN A 110 55.53 16.37 25.44
C ASN A 110 55.52 17.54 26.42
N ASP A 111 54.57 17.58 27.35
CA ASP A 111 54.39 18.68 28.32
C ASP A 111 54.62 18.21 29.75
N ALA A 112 54.66 19.15 30.70
CA ALA A 112 54.87 18.81 32.11
C ALA A 112 53.91 19.51 33.08
N PHE A 113 53.56 18.78 34.13
CA PHE A 113 52.92 19.36 35.31
C PHE A 113 53.91 20.21 36.10
N LEU A 114 53.44 21.33 36.64
CA LEU A 114 54.15 22.05 37.70
C LEU A 114 53.80 21.42 39.05
N ALA A 115 54.82 20.95 39.77
CA ALA A 115 54.64 20.22 41.02
C ALA A 115 55.59 20.67 42.14
N LEU A 116 55.19 20.36 43.37
CA LEU A 116 55.95 20.55 44.60
C LEU A 116 55.79 19.29 45.47
N ASP A 117 56.88 18.54 45.62
CA ASP A 117 56.96 17.41 46.55
C ASP A 117 56.81 17.91 48.00
N LEU A 118 55.66 17.65 48.62
CA LEU A 118 55.30 18.18 49.93
C LEU A 118 55.78 17.29 51.07
N ASN A 119 55.86 15.97 50.81
CA ASN A 119 56.20 14.97 51.82
C ASN A 119 57.71 14.59 51.79
N ASN A 120 58.43 15.08 50.78
CA ASN A 120 59.86 14.89 50.52
C ASN A 120 60.26 13.42 50.31
N ASP A 121 59.39 12.63 49.66
CA ASP A 121 59.64 11.24 49.26
C ASP A 121 60.16 11.10 47.81
N LYS A 122 60.23 12.21 47.07
CA LYS A 122 60.63 12.34 45.66
C LYS A 122 59.65 11.76 44.64
N ILE A 123 58.42 11.49 45.04
CA ILE A 123 57.37 10.93 44.19
C ILE A 123 56.17 11.87 44.28
N ILE A 124 55.78 12.43 43.13
CA ILE A 124 54.50 13.10 42.97
C ILE A 124 53.43 12.03 42.74
N ASN A 125 52.52 11.87 43.70
CA ASN A 125 51.53 10.78 43.67
C ASN A 125 50.09 11.18 44.01
N ASN A 126 49.83 12.46 44.29
CA ASN A 126 48.49 12.98 44.51
C ASN A 126 48.38 14.45 44.10
N GLY A 127 47.15 14.94 43.92
CA GLY A 127 46.86 16.29 43.46
C GLY A 127 47.23 17.41 44.43
N SER A 128 47.52 17.11 45.71
CA SER A 128 47.99 18.14 46.65
C SER A 128 49.43 18.58 46.38
N GLU A 129 50.20 17.75 45.67
CA GLU A 129 51.56 18.02 45.23
C GLU A 129 51.62 18.69 43.83
N LEU A 130 50.46 18.81 43.17
CA LEU A 130 50.30 19.59 41.95
C LEU A 130 49.73 20.98 42.27
N PHE A 131 50.07 21.98 41.47
CA PHE A 131 49.52 23.33 41.65
C PHE A 131 48.15 23.45 40.98
N GLY A 132 47.09 23.54 41.78
CA GLY A 132 45.73 23.33 41.34
C GLY A 132 44.65 23.89 42.26
N ASN A 133 43.39 23.60 41.94
CA ASN A 133 42.26 23.92 42.82
C ASN A 133 42.21 23.07 44.12
N ASN A 134 42.98 21.98 44.20
CA ASN A 134 43.14 21.17 45.41
C ASN A 134 44.41 21.48 46.22
N THR A 135 45.19 22.49 45.81
CA THR A 135 46.30 22.98 46.63
C THR A 135 45.77 23.85 47.76
N LYS A 136 46.26 23.65 48.99
CA LYS A 136 45.92 24.50 50.13
C LYS A 136 46.68 25.83 50.08
N ILE A 137 45.97 26.92 50.32
CA ILE A 137 46.56 28.26 50.51
C ILE A 137 46.71 28.57 52.01
N THR A 138 47.41 29.66 52.33
CA THR A 138 47.91 29.97 53.68
C THR A 138 46.85 30.08 54.79
N ASP A 139 45.57 30.25 54.45
CA ASP A 139 44.44 30.29 55.39
C ASP A 139 43.84 28.89 55.70
N GLY A 140 44.37 27.84 55.06
CA GLY A 140 43.91 26.46 55.19
C GLY A 140 42.77 26.07 54.23
N ASN A 141 42.25 27.00 53.44
CA ASN A 141 41.26 26.71 52.40
C ASN A 141 41.96 26.21 51.12
N TYR A 142 41.19 25.53 50.26
CA TYR A 142 41.64 25.16 48.92
C TYR A 142 41.66 26.37 47.98
N ALA A 143 42.66 26.41 47.09
CA ALA A 143 42.79 27.47 46.10
C ALA A 143 41.64 27.44 45.09
N LYS A 144 41.31 28.60 44.50
CA LYS A 144 40.30 28.65 43.43
C LYS A 144 40.79 28.04 42.12
N ASN A 145 42.10 28.12 41.89
CA ASN A 145 42.85 27.56 40.77
C ASN A 145 44.34 27.53 41.16
N GLY A 146 45.15 26.81 40.39
CA GLY A 146 46.58 26.63 40.57
C GLY A 146 47.40 27.92 40.50
N TYR A 147 47.00 28.95 39.73
CA TYR A 147 47.72 30.22 39.75
C TYR A 147 47.48 30.99 41.05
N GLU A 148 46.27 30.95 41.62
CA GLU A 148 46.01 31.46 42.98
C GLU A 148 46.78 30.64 44.04
N ALA A 149 46.94 29.34 43.83
CA ALA A 149 47.78 28.50 44.68
C ALA A 149 49.26 28.92 44.61
N LEU A 150 49.74 29.27 43.42
CA LEU A 150 51.13 29.64 43.18
C LEU A 150 51.46 31.06 43.69
N LYS A 151 50.50 32.00 43.65
CA LYS A 151 50.63 33.38 44.14
C LYS A 151 51.09 33.49 45.59
N GLN A 152 50.78 32.50 46.43
CA GLN A 152 51.21 32.54 47.84
C GLN A 152 52.74 32.46 48.00
N TYR A 153 53.46 32.10 46.94
CA TYR A 153 54.91 31.94 46.92
C TYR A 153 55.67 33.07 46.21
N ASP A 154 54.98 34.12 45.74
CA ASP A 154 55.60 35.33 45.18
C ASP A 154 56.05 36.25 46.34
N GLU A 155 57.31 36.12 46.75
CA GLU A 155 57.85 36.78 47.93
C GLU A 155 58.16 38.26 47.67
N ASN A 156 58.57 38.59 46.44
CA ASN A 156 58.96 39.94 46.04
C ASN A 156 57.77 40.76 45.46
N ASN A 157 56.62 40.13 45.23
CA ASN A 157 55.37 40.67 44.68
C ASN A 157 55.52 41.27 43.28
N ASP A 158 56.35 40.68 42.43
CA ASP A 158 56.56 41.16 41.07
C ASP A 158 55.64 40.51 40.01
N GLY A 159 54.78 39.57 40.45
CA GLY A 159 53.74 38.96 39.63
C GLY A 159 54.23 37.79 38.78
N LYS A 160 55.39 37.23 39.08
CA LYS A 160 55.92 35.98 38.52
C LYS A 160 56.56 35.15 39.63
N ILE A 161 56.77 33.87 39.36
CA ILE A 161 57.63 33.01 40.17
C ILE A 161 58.93 32.80 39.41
N ASP A 162 60.05 33.20 40.02
CA ASP A 162 61.39 33.03 39.45
C ASP A 162 62.48 32.80 40.52
N ALA A 163 63.76 32.85 40.13
CA ALA A 163 64.89 32.58 41.02
C ALA A 163 65.05 33.58 42.19
N GLU A 164 64.29 34.69 42.21
CA GLU A 164 64.21 35.59 43.36
C GLU A 164 63.27 35.06 44.47
N ASP A 165 62.41 34.08 44.17
CA ASP A 165 61.49 33.45 45.12
C ASP A 165 62.07 32.15 45.72
N SER A 166 61.95 31.99 47.05
CA SER A 166 62.53 30.82 47.73
C SER A 166 61.93 29.46 47.28
N ILE A 167 60.69 29.48 46.76
CA ILE A 167 60.00 28.29 46.25
C ILE A 167 60.67 27.73 44.98
N TRP A 168 61.34 28.57 44.18
CA TRP A 168 61.88 28.22 42.86
C TRP A 168 62.77 26.99 42.89
N SER A 169 63.67 26.92 43.88
CA SER A 169 64.61 25.79 44.07
C SER A 169 63.95 24.46 44.46
N LYS A 170 62.65 24.47 44.80
CA LYS A 170 61.86 23.30 45.21
C LYS A 170 60.87 22.85 44.16
N LEU A 171 60.56 23.69 43.18
CA LEU A 171 59.63 23.36 42.11
C LEU A 171 60.26 22.35 41.15
N VAL A 172 59.41 21.45 40.67
CA VAL A 172 59.77 20.48 39.64
C VAL A 172 58.75 20.50 38.50
N LEU A 173 59.20 20.12 37.32
CA LEU A 173 58.38 19.78 36.18
C LEU A 173 58.28 18.26 36.10
N TRP A 174 57.07 17.73 36.19
CA TRP A 174 56.82 16.29 36.01
C TRP A 174 56.29 16.04 34.61
N GLN A 175 57.10 15.37 33.79
CA GLN A 175 56.75 14.93 32.44
C GLN A 175 56.54 13.41 32.46
N ASP A 176 55.29 12.97 32.42
CA ASP A 176 54.93 11.54 32.39
C ASP A 176 55.14 10.98 30.97
N LEU A 177 56.28 10.31 30.75
CA LEU A 177 56.75 9.92 29.42
C LEU A 177 56.09 8.63 28.93
N ASP A 178 55.81 7.70 29.83
CA ASP A 178 55.13 6.45 29.49
C ASP A 178 53.60 6.51 29.67
N GLY A 179 53.12 7.59 30.31
CA GLY A 179 51.70 7.86 30.50
C GLY A 179 51.05 6.94 31.51
N ASN A 180 51.80 6.47 32.52
CA ASN A 180 51.32 5.53 33.53
C ASN A 180 50.74 6.21 34.79
N GLY A 181 50.92 7.52 34.96
CA GLY A 181 50.44 8.29 36.11
C GLY A 181 51.27 8.17 37.39
N GLU A 182 52.39 7.46 37.37
CA GLU A 182 53.34 7.30 38.46
C GLU A 182 54.62 8.09 38.14
N SER A 183 55.02 9.00 39.02
CA SER A 183 56.28 9.72 38.80
C SER A 183 57.52 8.88 39.14
N SER A 184 58.50 8.88 38.23
CA SER A 184 59.81 8.26 38.41
C SER A 184 60.97 9.28 38.40
N GLU A 185 62.14 8.91 38.92
CA GLU A 185 63.29 9.83 39.03
C GLU A 185 63.76 10.37 37.66
N ASN A 186 63.46 9.65 36.56
CA ASN A 186 63.77 10.06 35.19
C ASN A 186 62.71 10.97 34.53
N GLU A 187 61.58 11.22 35.20
CA GLU A 187 60.45 12.03 34.71
C GLU A 187 60.31 13.36 35.45
N ILE A 188 61.07 13.53 36.54
CA ILE A 188 61.08 14.73 37.35
C ILE A 188 62.28 15.59 36.96
N ILE A 189 62.00 16.78 36.43
CA ILE A 189 63.01 17.77 36.04
C ILE A 189 62.94 18.94 37.04
N LYS A 190 64.04 19.26 37.72
CA LYS A 190 64.07 20.47 38.56
C LYS A 190 63.87 21.70 37.71
N VAL A 191 63.06 22.66 38.17
CA VAL A 191 62.81 23.89 37.42
C VAL A 191 64.13 24.63 37.10
N GLU A 192 65.11 24.63 38.01
CA GLU A 192 66.45 25.21 37.79
C GLU A 192 67.24 24.54 36.65
N ASP A 193 67.01 23.25 36.40
CA ASP A 193 67.71 22.45 35.39
C ASP A 193 66.94 22.37 34.06
N SER A 194 65.66 22.80 34.04
CA SER A 194 64.76 22.71 32.88
C SER A 194 65.04 23.74 31.77
N GLY A 195 65.73 24.84 32.11
CA GLY A 195 65.87 26.00 31.22
C GLY A 195 64.72 27.02 31.31
N LEU A 196 63.74 26.79 32.20
CA LEU A 196 62.72 27.77 32.56
C LEU A 196 63.35 28.98 33.28
N LYS A 197 62.86 30.18 33.00
CA LYS A 197 63.35 31.43 33.62
C LYS A 197 62.34 32.04 34.59
N SER A 198 61.06 32.04 34.24
CA SER A 198 60.00 32.55 35.12
C SER A 198 58.61 32.06 34.70
N ILE A 199 57.68 31.95 35.65
CA ILE A 199 56.28 31.59 35.43
C ILE A 199 55.40 32.81 35.75
N SER A 200 54.58 33.28 34.79
CA SER A 200 53.69 34.43 35.03
C SER A 200 52.48 34.05 35.90
N LEU A 201 52.20 34.85 36.93
CA LEU A 201 51.02 34.72 37.78
C LEU A 201 49.79 35.48 37.23
N ASN A 202 49.99 36.27 36.17
CA ASN A 202 48.90 36.92 35.45
C ASN A 202 48.30 35.96 34.43
N TYR A 203 47.05 35.57 34.63
CA TYR A 203 46.32 34.66 33.75
C TYR A 203 45.02 35.31 33.23
N ASN A 204 44.49 34.77 32.14
CA ASN A 204 43.15 35.08 31.63
C ASN A 204 42.20 33.91 31.89
N GLU A 205 40.97 34.22 32.28
CA GLU A 205 39.87 33.25 32.32
C GLU A 205 39.49 32.82 30.90
N SER A 206 39.21 31.53 30.73
CA SER A 206 38.99 30.88 29.45
C SER A 206 37.90 29.80 29.57
N ASN A 207 37.04 29.72 28.55
CA ASN A 207 36.07 28.64 28.40
C ASN A 207 36.55 27.61 27.35
N PHE A 208 37.83 27.62 27.00
CA PHE A 208 38.40 26.68 26.03
C PHE A 208 38.39 25.25 26.59
N ILE A 209 37.84 24.34 25.81
CA ILE A 209 37.92 22.89 26.00
C ILE A 209 38.66 22.37 24.78
N ASP A 210 39.72 21.58 24.98
CA ASP A 210 40.45 20.99 23.86
C ASP A 210 39.65 19.87 23.19
N VAL A 211 40.18 19.38 22.06
CA VAL A 211 39.56 18.29 21.29
C VAL A 211 39.41 17.02 22.11
N GLU A 212 40.18 16.86 23.19
CA GLU A 212 40.16 15.72 24.09
C GLU A 212 39.24 15.90 25.31
N GLY A 213 38.49 17.00 25.37
CA GLY A 213 37.47 17.23 26.38
C GLY A 213 37.99 17.80 27.71
N ASN A 214 39.27 18.19 27.78
CA ASN A 214 39.86 18.79 28.98
C ASN A 214 39.77 20.32 28.90
N ALA A 215 39.40 20.98 30.00
CA ALA A 215 39.12 22.42 30.02
C ALA A 215 40.35 23.23 30.47
N HIS A 216 40.75 24.24 29.70
CA HIS A 216 41.91 25.09 30.03
C HIS A 216 41.39 26.42 30.58
N LYS A 217 41.06 26.45 31.88
CA LYS A 217 40.24 27.53 32.46
C LYS A 217 41.03 28.80 32.76
N GLN A 218 42.29 28.68 33.16
CA GLN A 218 43.18 29.84 33.32
C GLN A 218 44.40 29.66 32.44
N GLN A 219 44.64 30.59 31.51
CA GLN A 219 45.79 30.54 30.59
C GLN A 219 46.76 31.68 30.89
N SER A 220 48.05 31.35 31.00
CA SER A 220 49.18 32.25 31.23
C SER A 220 50.34 31.86 30.30
N THR A 221 51.53 32.38 30.58
CA THR A 221 52.75 32.13 29.82
C THR A 221 53.95 31.95 30.72
N VAL A 222 54.95 31.22 30.23
CA VAL A 222 56.27 31.08 30.87
C VAL A 222 57.37 31.66 29.99
N GLU A 223 58.44 32.17 30.59
CA GLU A 223 59.65 32.63 29.87
C GLU A 223 60.78 31.61 30.06
N TRP A 224 61.52 31.35 28.98
CA TRP A 224 62.67 30.45 28.96
C TRP A 224 63.99 31.23 28.94
N GLN A 225 65.09 30.61 29.39
CA GLN A 225 66.43 31.26 29.46
C GLN A 225 66.97 31.70 28.09
N ASN A 226 66.49 31.10 26.99
CA ASN A 226 66.82 31.47 25.61
C ASN A 226 66.02 32.70 25.11
N GLY A 227 65.11 33.25 25.92
CA GLY A 227 64.26 34.39 25.62
C GLY A 227 62.94 34.05 24.89
N THR A 228 62.61 32.77 24.69
CA THR A 228 61.30 32.37 24.14
C THR A 228 60.22 32.35 25.23
N THR A 229 58.96 32.46 24.79
CA THR A 229 57.79 32.37 25.66
C THR A 229 56.88 31.27 25.13
N THR A 230 56.47 30.34 25.99
CA THR A 230 55.48 29.28 25.69
C THR A 230 54.26 29.42 26.60
N LYS A 231 53.21 28.64 26.35
CA LYS A 231 51.97 28.70 27.11
C LYS A 231 52.10 27.99 28.45
N SER A 232 51.26 28.37 29.39
CA SER A 232 50.93 27.54 30.54
C SER A 232 49.44 27.64 30.82
N ALA A 233 48.82 26.59 31.31
CA ALA A 233 47.39 26.62 31.62
C ALA A 233 47.08 25.81 32.87
N ASP A 234 46.08 26.28 33.60
CA ASP A 234 45.37 25.52 34.61
C ASP A 234 44.35 24.64 33.90
N VAL A 235 44.67 23.34 33.79
CA VAL A 235 43.90 22.38 33.01
C VAL A 235 43.05 21.55 33.94
N TRP A 236 41.75 21.58 33.72
CA TRP A 236 40.73 20.89 34.47
C TRP A 236 40.40 19.60 33.72
N PHE A 237 41.00 18.49 34.16
CA PHE A 237 40.84 17.21 33.48
C PHE A 237 39.41 16.70 33.63
N ALA A 238 38.93 16.03 32.57
CA ALA A 238 37.75 15.20 32.69
C ALA A 238 38.08 13.99 33.58
N THR A 239 37.31 13.77 34.65
CA THR A 239 37.45 12.62 35.56
C THR A 239 36.19 11.77 35.52
N GLN A 240 36.35 10.46 35.69
CA GLN A 240 35.25 9.52 35.86
C GLN A 240 35.22 9.12 37.34
N LEU A 241 34.56 9.96 38.15
CA LEU A 241 34.48 9.84 39.62
C LEU A 241 33.83 8.54 40.11
N THR A 242 33.20 7.79 39.21
CA THR A 242 32.55 6.53 39.48
C THR A 242 33.49 5.33 39.28
N HIS A 243 34.64 5.54 38.63
CA HIS A 243 35.68 4.54 38.38
C HIS A 243 36.93 4.91 39.20
N THR A 244 37.05 4.29 40.37
CA THR A 244 38.15 4.50 41.31
C THR A 244 38.92 3.20 41.53
N ILE A 245 40.24 3.31 41.66
CA ILE A 245 41.10 2.23 42.15
C ILE A 245 41.47 2.52 43.59
N TYR A 246 41.26 1.52 44.46
CA TYR A 246 41.76 1.56 45.82
C TYR A 246 43.09 0.84 45.92
N THR A 247 44.15 1.56 46.30
CA THR A 247 45.46 0.98 46.58
C THR A 247 45.40 0.26 47.93
N SER A 248 45.07 -1.03 47.89
CA SER A 248 44.77 -1.84 49.07
C SER A 248 45.98 -2.05 50.00
N SER A 249 45.69 -2.11 51.30
CA SER A 249 46.57 -2.69 52.32
C SER A 249 46.37 -4.21 52.39
N VAL A 250 47.40 -4.99 52.73
CA VAL A 250 47.30 -6.46 52.85
C VAL A 250 46.08 -6.87 53.71
N ILE A 251 45.09 -7.53 53.08
CA ILE A 251 43.85 -8.00 53.71
C ILE A 251 44.13 -9.15 54.68
N ASP A 252 43.47 -9.15 55.84
CA ASP A 252 43.55 -10.23 56.82
C ASP A 252 43.01 -11.55 56.24
N GLN A 253 43.69 -12.67 56.47
CA GLN A 253 43.29 -13.99 55.97
C GLN A 253 41.89 -14.42 56.41
N ASN A 254 41.40 -13.92 57.55
CA ASN A 254 40.04 -14.21 58.03
C ASN A 254 38.96 -13.43 57.27
N ILE A 255 39.32 -12.32 56.62
CA ILE A 255 38.41 -11.53 55.77
C ILE A 255 38.36 -12.11 54.36
N LEU A 256 39.48 -12.64 53.85
CA LEU A 256 39.58 -13.24 52.51
C LEU A 256 38.64 -14.44 52.26
N VAL A 257 38.10 -15.05 53.31
CA VAL A 257 37.14 -16.16 53.21
C VAL A 257 35.66 -15.70 53.21
N LEU A 258 35.43 -14.41 53.45
CA LEU A 258 34.11 -13.77 53.40
C LEU A 258 33.86 -13.20 52.01
N PRO A 259 32.60 -12.94 51.64
CA PRO A 259 32.29 -12.36 50.35
C PRO A 259 32.92 -10.97 50.17
N ASN A 260 33.41 -10.66 48.97
CA ASN A 260 33.89 -9.32 48.63
C ASN A 260 32.98 -8.68 47.61
N VAL A 261 32.53 -7.45 47.88
CA VAL A 261 31.76 -6.65 46.92
C VAL A 261 32.59 -5.43 46.59
N ILE A 262 32.72 -5.16 45.29
CA ILE A 262 33.47 -4.00 44.79
C ILE A 262 32.64 -2.74 45.03
N GLY A 263 33.28 -1.72 45.60
CA GLY A 263 32.67 -0.41 45.78
C GLY A 263 32.85 0.48 44.55
N PHE A 264 32.03 1.52 44.44
CA PHE A 264 32.12 2.51 43.35
C PHE A 264 32.42 3.89 43.91
N GLY A 265 32.99 4.77 43.08
CA GLY A 265 33.33 6.13 43.46
C GLY A 265 34.05 6.20 44.80
N ASN A 266 33.43 6.83 45.80
CA ASN A 266 34.04 7.04 47.11
C ASN A 266 33.77 5.90 48.12
N LEU A 267 33.15 4.80 47.68
CA LEU A 267 32.91 3.62 48.50
C LEU A 267 34.05 2.61 48.33
N LEU A 268 34.78 2.33 49.41
CA LEU A 268 35.82 1.29 49.44
C LEU A 268 35.23 -0.09 49.12
N ASN A 269 36.03 -1.01 48.58
CA ASN A 269 35.60 -2.42 48.51
C ASN A 269 35.26 -2.95 49.89
N LEU A 270 34.34 -3.92 49.94
CA LEU A 270 33.79 -4.40 51.20
C LEU A 270 34.87 -4.99 52.13
N HIS A 271 35.84 -5.72 51.59
CA HIS A 271 36.98 -6.24 52.36
C HIS A 271 37.83 -5.12 52.97
N ASP A 272 38.17 -4.10 52.17
CA ASP A 272 38.98 -2.96 52.61
C ASP A 272 38.25 -2.15 53.71
N ALA A 273 36.94 -1.94 53.54
CA ALA A 273 36.11 -1.28 54.54
C ALA A 273 35.96 -2.11 55.83
N ALA A 274 35.69 -3.42 55.71
CA ALA A 274 35.48 -4.31 56.85
C ALA A 274 36.74 -4.47 57.72
N GLN A 275 37.93 -4.37 57.11
CA GLN A 275 39.19 -4.43 57.85
C GLN A 275 39.36 -3.27 58.83
N THR A 276 38.77 -2.11 58.55
CA THR A 276 38.87 -0.90 59.37
C THR A 276 37.59 -0.58 60.15
N ASN A 277 36.47 -1.25 59.84
CA ASN A 277 35.18 -1.10 60.51
C ASN A 277 34.69 -2.43 61.12
N VAL A 278 34.85 -2.57 62.44
CA VAL A 278 34.46 -3.78 63.19
C VAL A 278 32.96 -4.07 63.10
N ALA A 279 32.10 -3.04 63.12
CA ALA A 279 30.65 -3.23 63.03
C ALA A 279 30.24 -3.78 61.65
N LEU A 280 30.88 -3.30 60.60
CA LEU A 280 30.70 -3.82 59.24
C LEU A 280 31.16 -5.27 59.13
N LEU A 281 32.34 -5.60 59.68
CA LEU A 281 32.86 -6.97 59.68
C LEU A 281 31.91 -7.95 60.39
N ASP A 282 31.43 -7.60 61.58
CA ASP A 282 30.47 -8.42 62.33
C ASP A 282 29.17 -8.66 61.52
N LEU A 283 28.71 -7.65 60.78
CA LEU A 283 27.50 -7.74 59.96
C LEU A 283 27.72 -8.64 58.74
N VAL A 284 28.85 -8.51 58.04
CA VAL A 284 29.24 -9.39 56.92
C VAL A 284 29.33 -10.84 57.38
N GLU A 285 29.99 -11.11 58.51
CA GLU A 285 30.10 -12.46 59.07
C GLU A 285 28.72 -13.03 59.42
N THR A 286 27.85 -12.23 60.04
CA THR A 286 26.50 -12.64 60.43
C THR A 286 25.66 -13.02 59.20
N ILE A 287 25.68 -12.19 58.17
CA ILE A 287 24.95 -12.43 56.91
C ILE A 287 25.49 -13.67 56.20
N TYR A 288 26.81 -13.82 56.14
CA TYR A 288 27.43 -14.95 55.44
C TYR A 288 27.15 -16.28 56.16
N GLN A 289 27.26 -16.33 57.49
CA GLN A 289 27.07 -17.54 58.31
C GLN A 289 25.60 -17.97 58.47
N SER A 290 24.63 -17.10 58.14
CA SER A 290 23.20 -17.42 58.13
C SER A 290 22.89 -18.68 57.29
N SER A 291 21.96 -19.53 57.75
CA SER A 291 21.51 -20.69 56.96
C SER A 291 20.64 -20.32 55.74
N ASN A 292 20.07 -19.10 55.74
CA ASN A 292 19.22 -18.60 54.67
C ASN A 292 19.99 -17.54 53.83
N ASN A 293 19.51 -17.29 52.61
CA ASN A 293 19.96 -16.11 51.85
C ASN A 293 19.56 -14.84 52.62
N PRO A 294 20.35 -13.75 52.55
CA PRO A 294 19.99 -12.48 53.17
C PRO A 294 18.64 -11.99 52.62
N ASN A 295 17.88 -11.28 53.44
CA ASN A 295 16.75 -10.52 52.92
C ASN A 295 17.21 -9.12 52.47
N GLN A 296 16.35 -8.38 51.80
CA GLN A 296 16.68 -7.04 51.28
C GLN A 296 17.07 -6.05 52.40
N GLU A 297 16.44 -6.14 53.57
CA GLU A 297 16.74 -5.28 54.73
C GLU A 297 18.11 -5.59 55.32
N ASP A 298 18.56 -6.85 55.31
CA ASP A 298 19.91 -7.24 55.74
C ASP A 298 20.98 -6.56 54.84
N ILE A 299 20.76 -6.58 53.52
CA ILE A 299 21.66 -5.96 52.53
C ILE A 299 21.63 -4.43 52.63
N ILE A 300 20.46 -3.82 52.80
CA ILE A 300 20.34 -2.36 52.97
C ILE A 300 21.08 -1.90 54.22
N ASN A 301 20.92 -2.61 55.35
CA ASN A 301 21.64 -2.29 56.58
C ASN A 301 23.16 -2.49 56.42
N LEU A 302 23.58 -3.52 55.70
CA LEU A 302 24.99 -3.70 55.32
C LEU A 302 25.52 -2.51 54.54
N ILE A 303 24.80 -2.06 53.50
CA ILE A 303 25.18 -0.91 52.68
C ILE A 303 25.26 0.38 53.51
N TYR A 304 24.34 0.59 54.46
CA TYR A 304 24.38 1.77 55.33
C TYR A 304 25.59 1.79 56.28
N GLU A 305 25.95 0.64 56.87
CA GLU A 305 27.19 0.52 57.65
C GLU A 305 28.43 0.68 56.77
N TRP A 306 28.39 0.11 55.55
CA TRP A 306 29.49 0.14 54.59
C TRP A 306 29.81 1.56 54.12
N GLY A 307 28.78 2.35 53.78
CA GLY A 307 28.93 3.76 53.45
C GLY A 307 29.07 4.69 54.66
N ASN A 308 29.11 4.16 55.88
CA ASN A 308 29.21 4.94 57.13
C ASN A 308 28.08 5.99 57.30
N VAL A 309 26.85 5.61 56.93
CA VAL A 309 25.66 6.48 56.97
C VAL A 309 24.60 6.04 57.98
N SER A 310 24.82 4.94 58.71
CA SER A 310 23.85 4.40 59.67
C SER A 310 23.39 5.39 60.74
N ASP A 311 24.29 6.27 61.19
CA ASP A 311 24.02 7.29 62.21
C ASP A 311 23.39 8.58 61.67
N LEU A 312 23.19 8.70 60.35
CA LEU A 312 22.51 9.87 59.76
C LEU A 312 21.05 9.91 60.24
N THR A 313 20.78 10.80 61.19
CA THR A 313 19.41 11.01 61.68
C THR A 313 18.49 11.47 60.56
N ILE A 314 17.35 10.79 60.41
CA ILE A 314 16.27 11.05 59.42
C ILE A 314 15.74 12.51 59.50
N VAL A 315 16.11 13.26 60.54
CA VAL A 315 15.63 14.61 60.85
C VAL A 315 16.73 15.70 60.87
N SER A 316 17.97 15.42 60.44
CA SER A 316 19.04 16.44 60.56
C SER A 316 18.81 17.67 59.66
N ASN A 317 18.38 18.76 60.30
CA ASN A 317 18.16 20.08 59.72
C ASN A 317 19.40 20.73 59.07
N ALA A 318 20.59 20.11 59.14
CA ALA A 318 21.81 20.64 58.54
C ALA A 318 21.88 20.39 57.03
N TYR A 319 21.28 19.30 56.53
CA TYR A 319 21.20 19.01 55.09
C TYR A 319 20.01 19.71 54.40
N LEU A 320 19.10 20.31 55.18
CA LEU A 320 17.73 20.66 54.76
C LEU A 320 17.36 22.12 55.06
N ALA A 321 18.31 23.05 54.91
CA ALA A 321 18.13 24.44 55.35
C ALA A 321 17.08 25.27 54.57
N ASP A 322 16.56 24.80 53.43
CA ASP A 322 15.46 25.48 52.70
C ASP A 322 14.13 24.71 52.74
N LYS A 323 13.34 25.07 53.75
CA LYS A 323 11.90 24.95 54.00
C LYS A 323 10.98 24.20 53.01
N VAL A 324 10.22 23.28 53.64
CA VAL A 324 8.78 22.99 53.48
C VAL A 324 8.37 22.25 52.19
N ASN A 325 8.30 20.91 52.33
CA ASN A 325 7.80 19.85 51.42
C ASN A 325 8.90 18.96 50.80
N ILE A 326 9.51 18.12 51.64
CA ILE A 326 10.31 16.97 51.17
C ILE A 326 9.39 15.75 51.22
N THR A 327 9.16 15.08 50.10
CA THR A 327 8.20 13.95 50.02
C THR A 327 8.73 12.67 49.38
N SER A 328 10.02 12.44 49.07
CA SER A 328 10.29 11.30 48.17
C SER A 328 11.59 10.47 48.24
N ILE A 329 12.60 10.72 49.09
CA ILE A 329 13.72 9.75 49.24
C ILE A 329 14.35 9.77 50.64
N ASP A 330 14.78 8.61 51.15
CA ASP A 330 15.52 8.48 52.41
C ASP A 330 16.91 9.15 52.29
N PRO A 331 17.27 10.09 53.18
CA PRO A 331 18.57 10.77 53.14
C PRO A 331 19.79 9.84 53.15
N ARG A 332 19.68 8.67 53.77
CA ARG A 332 20.77 7.67 53.80
C ARG A 332 20.97 7.04 52.42
N LYS A 333 19.88 6.74 51.71
CA LYS A 333 19.95 6.24 50.32
C LYS A 333 20.61 7.27 49.41
N LEU A 334 20.20 8.55 49.53
CA LEU A 334 20.82 9.63 48.76
C LEU A 334 22.31 9.75 49.07
N ALA A 335 22.71 9.70 50.35
CA ALA A 335 24.12 9.75 50.75
C ALA A 335 24.93 8.57 50.20
N ILE A 336 24.37 7.36 50.17
CA ILE A 336 24.98 6.21 49.51
C ILE A 336 25.13 6.47 48.01
N ILE A 337 24.08 6.94 47.33
CA ILE A 337 24.17 7.29 45.90
C ILE A 337 25.27 8.32 45.68
N GLU A 338 25.33 9.40 46.48
CA GLU A 338 26.39 10.41 46.39
C GLU A 338 27.79 9.83 46.62
N THR A 339 27.91 8.83 47.50
CA THR A 339 29.17 8.12 47.77
C THR A 339 29.58 7.26 46.57
N ILE A 340 28.68 6.41 46.06
CA ILE A 340 28.96 5.52 44.93
C ILE A 340 29.09 6.25 43.59
N THR A 341 28.52 7.47 43.48
CA THR A 341 28.70 8.36 42.33
C THR A 341 29.94 9.27 42.46
N GLY A 342 30.63 9.23 43.60
CA GLY A 342 31.77 10.10 43.92
C GLY A 342 31.44 11.61 44.00
N SER A 343 30.15 11.99 44.02
CA SER A 343 29.71 13.37 43.84
C SER A 343 28.33 13.67 44.48
N ASN A 344 28.17 14.90 44.98
CA ASN A 344 26.89 15.34 45.57
C ASN A 344 25.81 15.52 44.49
N TYR A 345 24.55 15.21 44.80
CA TYR A 345 23.42 15.49 43.92
C TYR A 345 23.14 17.00 43.85
N SER A 346 22.86 17.52 42.65
CA SER A 346 22.44 18.91 42.43
C SER A 346 21.43 18.99 41.28
N GLN A 347 20.31 19.67 41.51
CA GLN A 347 19.32 20.00 40.49
C GLN A 347 18.97 21.48 40.61
N ASN A 348 19.27 22.26 39.56
CA ASN A 348 19.11 23.72 39.56
C ASN A 348 19.80 24.42 40.76
N GLY A 349 20.96 23.90 41.19
CA GLY A 349 21.71 24.40 42.34
C GLY A 349 21.16 23.99 43.72
N SER A 350 20.14 23.13 43.76
CA SER A 350 19.57 22.56 44.98
C SER A 350 20.00 21.11 45.18
N ARG A 351 20.32 20.75 46.44
CA ARG A 351 20.61 19.36 46.84
C ARG A 351 19.36 18.50 47.08
N ASN A 352 18.15 19.06 46.92
CA ASN A 352 16.90 18.36 47.18
C ASN A 352 16.27 17.83 45.87
N PRO A 353 16.18 16.50 45.66
CA PRO A 353 15.60 15.93 44.45
C PRO A 353 14.08 16.13 44.36
N GLY A 354 13.60 16.63 43.22
CA GLY A 354 12.17 16.65 42.91
C GLY A 354 11.57 15.25 42.73
N GLY A 355 10.24 15.14 42.61
CA GLY A 355 9.53 13.85 42.62
C GLY A 355 9.95 12.84 41.54
N ASN A 356 10.26 13.28 40.31
CA ASN A 356 10.76 12.39 39.26
C ASN A 356 12.23 11.98 39.50
N ALA A 357 13.08 12.93 39.90
CA ALA A 357 14.48 12.64 40.21
C ALA A 357 14.61 11.67 41.39
N ALA A 358 13.75 11.81 42.42
CA ALA A 358 13.73 10.89 43.54
C ALA A 358 13.38 9.45 43.12
N LYS A 359 12.46 9.25 42.17
CA LYS A 359 12.15 7.89 41.64
C LYS A 359 13.35 7.26 40.93
N ILE A 360 14.06 8.04 40.12
CA ILE A 360 15.27 7.59 39.42
C ILE A 360 16.35 7.22 40.44
N LEU A 361 16.60 8.08 41.43
CA LEU A 361 17.58 7.83 42.49
C LEU A 361 17.22 6.63 43.37
N GLU A 362 15.93 6.37 43.62
CA GLU A 362 15.49 5.18 44.33
C GLU A 362 15.68 3.90 43.49
N ALA A 363 15.42 3.95 42.18
CA ALA A 363 15.68 2.84 41.27
C ALA A 363 17.19 2.53 41.18
N GLU A 364 18.02 3.57 41.13
CA GLU A 364 19.48 3.43 41.15
C GLU A 364 19.98 2.76 42.44
N PHE A 365 19.44 3.20 43.59
CA PHE A 365 19.78 2.58 44.88
C PHE A 365 19.32 1.13 44.94
N SER A 366 18.14 0.81 44.39
CA SER A 366 17.65 -0.55 44.30
C SER A 366 18.57 -1.44 43.44
N SER A 367 19.06 -0.92 42.31
CA SER A 367 20.00 -1.64 41.45
C SER A 367 21.32 -1.92 42.17
N PHE A 368 21.81 -0.98 42.99
CA PHE A 368 22.99 -1.20 43.82
C PHE A 368 22.74 -2.25 44.90
N VAL A 369 21.56 -2.25 45.53
CA VAL A 369 21.15 -3.31 46.48
C VAL A 369 21.13 -4.68 45.79
N ASP A 370 20.58 -4.79 44.58
CA ASP A 370 20.52 -6.03 43.81
C ASP A 370 21.90 -6.55 43.42
N TYR A 371 22.82 -5.68 43.02
CA TYR A 371 24.21 -6.02 42.76
C TYR A 371 24.92 -6.57 44.01
N VAL A 372 24.79 -5.89 45.15
CA VAL A 372 25.39 -6.33 46.42
C VAL A 372 24.79 -7.67 46.84
N TYR A 373 23.46 -7.79 46.82
CA TYR A 373 22.75 -9.03 47.13
C TYR A 373 23.25 -10.19 46.26
N SER A 374 23.32 -9.97 44.94
CA SER A 374 23.63 -11.02 43.99
C SER A 374 25.06 -11.49 44.10
N THR A 375 26.00 -10.57 44.29
CA THR A 375 27.41 -10.90 44.57
C THR A 375 27.51 -11.79 45.81
N PHE A 376 26.86 -11.41 46.91
CA PHE A 376 26.85 -12.18 48.16
C PHE A 376 26.31 -13.60 47.99
N VAL A 377 25.18 -13.75 47.30
CA VAL A 377 24.53 -15.05 47.12
C VAL A 377 25.32 -15.93 46.14
N LEU A 378 25.87 -15.37 45.06
CA LEU A 378 26.71 -16.10 44.11
C LEU A 378 27.97 -16.64 44.78
N GLU A 379 28.69 -15.84 45.57
CA GLU A 379 29.90 -16.29 46.26
C GLU A 379 29.59 -17.35 47.33
N LYS A 380 28.42 -17.27 47.97
CA LYS A 380 27.97 -18.25 48.97
C LYS A 380 27.49 -19.57 48.36
N LYS A 381 26.63 -19.52 47.34
CA LYS A 381 25.94 -20.69 46.77
C LYS A 381 26.76 -21.37 45.68
N TYR A 382 27.51 -20.60 44.89
CA TYR A 382 28.30 -21.08 43.76
C TYR A 382 29.78 -20.68 43.91
N PRO A 383 30.45 -21.14 44.99
CA PRO A 383 31.83 -20.78 45.24
C PRO A 383 32.69 -21.24 44.05
N LYS A 384 33.45 -20.29 43.50
CA LYS A 384 34.31 -20.36 42.31
C LYS A 384 33.71 -19.87 40.98
N LEU A 385 32.40 -19.67 40.87
CA LEU A 385 31.80 -19.16 39.62
C LEU A 385 32.41 -17.82 39.23
N LEU A 386 32.33 -16.83 40.12
CA LEU A 386 32.87 -15.49 39.88
C LEU A 386 34.40 -15.51 39.68
N THR A 387 35.11 -16.37 40.41
CA THR A 387 36.57 -16.49 40.23
C THR A 387 37.00 -17.17 38.93
N SER A 388 36.05 -17.77 38.19
CA SER A 388 36.31 -18.46 36.92
C SER A 388 35.97 -17.64 35.68
N LEU A 389 35.39 -16.44 35.85
CA LEU A 389 35.14 -15.50 34.76
C LEU A 389 36.48 -14.93 34.28
N GLU A 390 36.83 -15.17 33.02
CA GLU A 390 38.01 -14.58 32.37
C GLU A 390 37.58 -13.47 31.42
N ILE A 391 38.34 -12.36 31.38
CA ILE A 391 38.12 -11.24 30.45
C ILE A 391 39.07 -11.36 29.27
N TYR A 392 38.54 -11.16 28.08
CA TYR A 392 39.31 -10.92 26.87
C TYR A 392 39.23 -9.44 26.52
N ILE A 393 40.37 -8.80 26.27
CA ILE A 393 40.44 -7.45 25.71
C ILE A 393 40.87 -7.61 24.25
N TYR A 394 40.06 -7.10 23.33
CA TYR A 394 40.34 -7.14 21.90
C TYR A 394 41.23 -5.94 21.50
N ASP A 395 41.88 -6.02 20.34
CA ASP A 395 42.85 -5.01 19.88
C ASP A 395 42.22 -3.62 19.65
N ASP A 396 40.90 -3.56 19.46
CA ASP A 396 40.10 -2.34 19.32
C ASP A 396 39.70 -1.72 20.67
N GLY A 397 40.07 -2.36 21.78
CA GLY A 397 39.74 -1.92 23.14
C GLY A 397 38.39 -2.42 23.66
N SER A 398 37.65 -3.24 22.90
CA SER A 398 36.43 -3.91 23.39
C SER A 398 36.76 -5.07 24.33
N TYR A 399 35.78 -5.49 25.14
CA TYR A 399 35.91 -6.54 26.14
C TYR A 399 34.97 -7.72 25.84
N GLY A 400 35.39 -8.94 26.16
CA GLY A 400 34.56 -10.15 26.13
C GLY A 400 34.73 -10.97 27.40
N ILE A 401 33.74 -11.78 27.76
CA ILE A 401 33.81 -12.68 28.93
C ILE A 401 33.78 -14.15 28.51
N ASP A 402 34.57 -14.95 29.20
CA ASP A 402 34.46 -16.39 29.18
C ASP A 402 33.31 -16.87 30.07
N PHE A 403 32.17 -17.22 29.46
CA PHE A 403 31.02 -17.79 30.16
C PHE A 403 31.09 -19.30 30.36
N SER A 404 32.20 -19.98 30.04
CA SER A 404 32.28 -21.46 30.12
C SER A 404 32.00 -22.01 31.52
N GLY A 405 32.44 -21.31 32.57
CA GLY A 405 32.14 -21.67 33.96
C GLY A 405 30.65 -21.56 34.29
N PHE A 406 29.99 -20.50 33.79
CA PHE A 406 28.54 -20.31 33.90
C PHE A 406 27.77 -21.38 33.12
N GLU A 407 28.16 -21.61 31.86
CA GLU A 407 27.55 -22.58 30.96
C GLU A 407 27.61 -24.01 31.53
N GLN A 408 28.73 -24.40 32.13
CA GLN A 408 28.89 -25.70 32.76
C GLN A 408 27.91 -25.89 33.93
N LEU A 409 27.70 -24.85 34.75
CA LEU A 409 26.75 -24.87 35.85
C LEU A 409 25.31 -24.87 35.34
N PHE A 410 25.01 -24.04 34.33
CA PHE A 410 23.74 -23.99 33.63
C PHE A 410 23.31 -25.38 33.12
N LYS A 411 24.19 -26.03 32.35
CA LYS A 411 23.94 -27.40 31.84
C LYS A 411 23.73 -28.41 32.95
N THR A 412 24.47 -28.28 34.05
CA THR A 412 24.33 -29.18 35.20
C THR A 412 22.95 -29.03 35.84
N LEU A 413 22.51 -27.80 36.12
CA LEU A 413 21.19 -27.53 36.71
C LEU A 413 20.04 -27.96 35.79
N LEU A 414 20.19 -27.72 34.48
CA LEU A 414 19.22 -28.14 33.47
C LEU A 414 19.12 -29.68 33.40
N THR A 415 20.25 -30.38 33.31
CA THR A 415 20.30 -31.86 33.24
C THR A 415 19.76 -32.51 34.52
N GLU A 416 19.93 -31.86 35.67
CA GLU A 416 19.38 -32.31 36.96
C GLU A 416 17.92 -31.89 37.19
N ASN A 417 17.28 -31.21 36.24
CA ASN A 417 15.91 -30.69 36.31
C ASN A 417 15.66 -29.76 37.52
N LYS A 418 16.67 -28.93 37.86
CA LYS A 418 16.60 -27.95 38.95
C LYS A 418 16.23 -26.56 38.42
N ILE A 419 15.05 -26.45 37.79
CA ILE A 419 14.63 -25.22 37.09
C ILE A 419 14.57 -23.98 38.00
N ASN A 420 14.19 -24.13 39.27
CA ASN A 420 14.22 -23.01 40.23
C ASN A 420 15.64 -22.51 40.51
N ASP A 421 16.61 -23.42 40.66
CA ASP A 421 18.01 -23.04 40.87
C ASP A 421 18.61 -22.44 39.60
N LEU A 422 18.16 -22.89 38.43
CA LEU A 422 18.55 -22.35 37.12
C LEU A 422 18.06 -20.90 36.97
N ASN A 423 16.78 -20.64 37.23
CA ASN A 423 16.21 -19.28 37.19
C ASN A 423 16.91 -18.36 38.19
N GLU A 424 17.16 -18.84 39.42
CA GLU A 424 17.89 -18.07 40.42
C GLU A 424 19.34 -17.78 39.97
N LEU A 425 20.03 -18.74 39.35
CA LEU A 425 21.38 -18.53 38.81
C LEU A 425 21.40 -17.44 37.74
N ILE A 426 20.45 -17.48 36.79
CA ILE A 426 20.34 -16.50 35.71
C ILE A 426 20.02 -15.10 36.27
N ASP A 427 19.05 -15.00 37.18
CA ASP A 427 18.65 -13.74 37.83
C ASP A 427 19.77 -13.14 38.68
N LEU A 428 20.48 -13.95 39.46
CA LEU A 428 21.62 -13.49 40.25
C LEU A 428 22.75 -13.00 39.35
N PHE A 429 23.04 -13.72 38.27
CA PHE A 429 24.14 -13.33 37.38
C PHE A 429 23.81 -12.07 36.57
N SER A 430 22.56 -11.90 36.11
CA SER A 430 22.13 -10.68 35.41
C SER A 430 22.24 -9.43 36.30
N LYS A 431 21.87 -9.55 37.58
CA LYS A 431 22.03 -8.48 38.58
C LYS A 431 23.49 -8.24 38.98
N TYR A 432 24.33 -9.26 38.97
CA TYR A 432 25.76 -9.12 39.24
C TYR A 432 26.45 -8.26 38.17
N VAL A 433 26.05 -8.39 36.90
CA VAL A 433 26.66 -7.66 35.78
C VAL A 433 25.94 -6.36 35.43
N ILE A 434 24.94 -5.93 36.21
CA ILE A 434 24.03 -4.83 35.86
C ILE A 434 24.73 -3.48 35.64
N PHE A 435 25.83 -3.21 36.35
CA PHE A 435 26.62 -1.98 36.21
C PHE A 435 27.69 -2.04 35.11
N SER A 436 27.65 -3.09 34.29
CA SER A 436 28.41 -3.22 33.06
C SER A 436 27.47 -3.46 31.89
N SER A 437 27.13 -2.40 31.15
CA SER A 437 26.22 -2.48 30.01
C SER A 437 26.69 -3.50 28.97
N SER A 438 27.98 -3.46 28.60
CA SER A 438 28.57 -4.35 27.60
C SER A 438 28.51 -5.83 28.01
N ILE A 439 28.81 -6.13 29.27
CA ILE A 439 28.75 -7.50 29.79
C ILE A 439 27.31 -7.97 29.95
N SER A 440 26.44 -7.11 30.49
CA SER A 440 25.02 -7.38 30.66
C SER A 440 24.39 -7.74 29.32
N GLN A 441 24.67 -6.97 28.27
CA GLN A 441 24.21 -7.24 26.91
C GLN A 441 24.80 -8.54 26.35
N THR A 442 26.11 -8.77 26.51
CA THR A 442 26.75 -10.03 26.09
C THR A 442 26.13 -11.23 26.81
N PHE A 443 25.81 -11.09 28.10
CA PHE A 443 25.16 -12.14 28.88
C PHE A 443 23.71 -12.38 28.45
N LYS A 444 22.93 -11.34 28.13
CA LYS A 444 21.59 -11.46 27.55
C LYS A 444 21.62 -12.29 26.25
N ILE A 445 22.53 -11.94 25.33
CA ILE A 445 22.75 -12.67 24.06
C ILE A 445 23.13 -14.12 24.35
N TYR A 446 24.08 -14.34 25.25
CA TYR A 446 24.53 -15.70 25.59
C TYR A 446 23.43 -16.56 26.19
N ILE A 447 22.57 -15.99 27.06
CA ILE A 447 21.41 -16.71 27.60
C ILE A 447 20.39 -17.02 26.51
N LEU A 448 20.18 -16.13 25.55
CA LEU A 448 19.32 -16.39 24.40
C LEU A 448 19.86 -17.55 23.54
N GLU A 449 21.17 -17.58 23.28
CA GLU A 449 21.81 -18.69 22.57
C GLU A 449 21.54 -20.02 23.27
N LEU A 450 21.70 -20.07 24.60
CA LEU A 450 21.37 -21.24 25.40
C LEU A 450 19.86 -21.54 25.39
N TYR A 451 19.00 -20.53 25.38
CA TYR A 451 17.55 -20.70 25.33
C TYR A 451 17.11 -21.39 24.05
N LEU A 452 17.70 -21.01 22.92
CA LEU A 452 17.45 -21.60 21.62
C LEU A 452 18.15 -22.95 21.45
N GLU A 453 19.43 -23.07 21.79
CA GLU A 453 20.22 -24.30 21.64
C GLU A 453 19.61 -25.48 22.42
N TYR A 454 19.08 -25.20 23.62
CA TYR A 454 18.48 -26.21 24.48
C TYR A 454 16.95 -26.24 24.44
N GLU A 455 16.32 -25.56 23.47
CA GLU A 455 14.86 -25.50 23.27
C GLU A 455 14.09 -25.20 24.57
N LEU A 456 14.60 -24.28 25.39
CA LEU A 456 14.09 -24.04 26.74
C LEU A 456 12.66 -23.50 26.77
N PHE A 457 12.16 -22.97 25.65
CA PHE A 457 10.75 -22.60 25.46
C PHE A 457 9.78 -23.77 25.59
N GLN A 458 10.26 -25.01 25.43
CA GLN A 458 9.47 -26.23 25.66
C GLN A 458 9.45 -26.65 27.14
N ILE A 459 10.22 -25.98 28.01
CA ILE A 459 10.40 -26.36 29.42
C ILE A 459 9.59 -25.42 30.31
N GLU A 460 8.51 -25.95 30.90
CA GLU A 460 7.62 -25.19 31.78
C GLU A 460 8.38 -24.62 33.00
N GLY A 461 8.27 -23.30 33.20
CA GLY A 461 8.78 -22.60 34.39
C GLY A 461 10.16 -21.95 34.26
N VAL A 462 10.84 -22.03 33.12
CA VAL A 462 12.04 -21.21 32.85
C VAL A 462 11.63 -19.74 32.72
N GLN A 463 12.25 -18.85 33.48
CA GLN A 463 11.92 -17.41 33.50
C GLN A 463 13.07 -16.58 32.96
N LEU A 464 12.82 -15.84 31.87
CA LEU A 464 13.79 -14.95 31.23
C LEU A 464 13.33 -13.49 31.23
N SER A 465 12.53 -13.08 32.21
CA SER A 465 11.96 -11.73 32.28
C SER A 465 13.00 -10.60 32.30
N PHE A 466 14.27 -10.91 32.62
CA PHE A 466 15.37 -9.93 32.59
C PHE A 466 15.78 -9.54 31.15
N LEU A 467 15.43 -10.35 30.15
CA LEU A 467 15.65 -10.04 28.75
C LEU A 467 14.80 -8.82 28.33
N ASN A 468 13.53 -8.79 28.74
CA ASN A 468 12.50 -7.80 28.37
C ASN A 468 12.68 -6.42 29.04
N THR A 469 13.91 -6.03 29.39
CA THR A 469 14.20 -4.67 29.87
C THR A 469 14.26 -3.76 28.66
N ILE A 470 13.31 -2.84 28.53
CA ILE A 470 13.21 -1.87 27.42
C ILE A 470 13.94 -0.58 27.82
N THR A 471 14.83 -0.12 26.95
CA THR A 471 15.71 1.04 27.08
C THR A 471 15.80 1.80 25.74
N ASP A 472 16.55 2.90 25.71
CA ASP A 472 16.87 3.60 24.45
C ASP A 472 18.14 3.01 23.79
N GLN A 473 18.44 1.73 24.04
CA GLN A 473 19.62 1.00 23.54
C GLN A 473 19.17 -0.30 22.87
N ASP A 474 20.08 -0.96 22.16
CA ASP A 474 19.84 -2.28 21.54
C ASP A 474 19.33 -3.31 22.57
N ASP A 475 18.06 -3.67 22.46
CA ASP A 475 17.35 -4.53 23.38
C ASP A 475 16.98 -5.88 22.77
N PHE A 476 16.77 -6.84 23.67
CA PHE A 476 16.31 -8.18 23.30
C PHE A 476 15.01 -8.48 24.03
N ILE A 477 13.93 -8.65 23.28
CA ILE A 477 12.59 -8.86 23.84
C ILE A 477 12.09 -10.24 23.43
N LEU A 478 11.70 -11.03 24.42
CA LEU A 478 11.21 -12.40 24.25
C LEU A 478 9.77 -12.53 24.76
N GLY A 479 8.91 -12.98 23.85
CA GLY A 479 7.52 -13.34 24.08
C GLY A 479 7.32 -14.72 24.67
N ASP A 480 6.06 -15.12 24.74
CA ASP A 480 5.63 -16.40 25.30
C ASP A 480 4.60 -17.10 24.39
N GLN A 481 3.77 -17.98 24.94
CA GLN A 481 2.75 -18.70 24.16
C GLN A 481 1.41 -17.93 24.10
N THR A 482 1.41 -16.64 24.44
CA THR A 482 0.21 -15.80 24.52
C THR A 482 0.41 -14.53 23.72
N ASN A 483 -0.71 -13.88 23.36
CA ASN A 483 -0.68 -12.61 22.63
C ASN A 483 0.11 -11.53 23.40
N ASN A 484 1.20 -11.08 22.81
CA ASN A 484 2.10 -10.09 23.36
C ASN A 484 2.01 -8.76 22.60
N ILE A 485 2.40 -7.68 23.27
CA ILE A 485 2.57 -6.36 22.66
C ILE A 485 3.92 -5.82 23.13
N PHE A 486 4.87 -5.71 22.21
CA PHE A 486 6.24 -5.28 22.50
C PHE A 486 6.63 -4.05 21.69
N LYS A 487 7.49 -3.23 22.28
CA LYS A 487 8.04 -2.00 21.69
C LYS A 487 9.54 -1.99 21.95
N GLY A 488 10.33 -1.93 20.89
CA GLY A 488 11.79 -1.95 20.89
C GLY A 488 12.36 -0.66 21.48
N GLY A 489 12.14 0.47 20.81
CA GLY A 489 12.59 1.76 21.29
C GLY A 489 13.38 2.51 20.22
N SER A 490 14.57 2.98 20.54
CA SER A 490 15.44 3.67 19.57
C SER A 490 16.74 2.91 19.26
N GLY A 491 16.87 1.68 19.77
CA GLY A 491 18.02 0.81 19.59
C GLY A 491 17.81 -0.12 18.40
N ASN A 492 18.83 -0.89 18.04
CA ASN A 492 18.68 -2.00 17.10
C ASN A 492 18.18 -3.22 17.88
N ASP A 493 16.89 -3.50 17.79
CA ASP A 493 16.21 -4.40 18.69
C ASP A 493 15.93 -5.75 18.06
N LEU A 494 16.04 -6.82 18.85
CA LEU A 494 15.61 -8.17 18.44
C LEU A 494 14.38 -8.56 19.26
N ILE A 495 13.25 -8.67 18.58
CA ILE A 495 11.93 -8.94 19.19
C ILE A 495 11.39 -10.27 18.67
N LEU A 496 11.18 -11.23 19.57
CA LEU A 496 10.62 -12.56 19.27
C LEU A 496 9.23 -12.69 19.92
N GLY A 497 8.16 -12.79 19.12
CA GLY A 497 6.78 -12.99 19.60
C GLY A 497 6.52 -14.39 20.15
N MET A 498 7.11 -15.40 19.51
CA MET A 498 7.01 -16.83 19.82
C MET A 498 5.69 -17.46 19.38
N ALA A 499 4.64 -17.51 20.20
CA ALA A 499 3.36 -18.04 19.77
C ALA A 499 2.22 -17.20 20.32
N GLY A 500 1.16 -16.98 19.54
CA GLY A 500 0.11 -16.04 19.91
C GLY A 500 -0.23 -15.15 18.71
N ASN A 501 -1.13 -14.19 18.91
CA ASN A 501 -1.30 -13.13 17.92
C ASN A 501 -0.68 -11.87 18.49
N ASP A 502 0.54 -11.59 18.07
CA ASP A 502 1.44 -10.62 18.66
C ASP A 502 1.44 -9.30 17.89
N ILE A 503 1.82 -8.23 18.59
CA ILE A 503 2.04 -6.92 17.99
C ILE A 503 3.44 -6.45 18.39
N LEU A 504 4.35 -6.43 17.42
CA LEU A 504 5.75 -6.10 17.60
C LEU A 504 6.04 -4.75 16.94
N TYR A 505 6.59 -3.80 17.68
CA TYR A 505 7.06 -2.52 17.17
C TYR A 505 8.58 -2.44 17.38
N GLY A 506 9.36 -2.24 16.32
CA GLY A 506 10.80 -1.91 16.40
C GLY A 506 11.00 -0.47 16.88
N ASP A 507 10.23 0.45 16.29
CA ASP A 507 10.29 1.91 16.50
C ASP A 507 11.44 2.57 15.71
N ASP A 508 12.51 3.12 16.30
CA ASP A 508 13.68 3.59 15.53
C ASP A 508 14.84 2.59 15.71
N GLY A 509 15.56 2.19 14.66
CA GLY A 509 16.60 1.16 14.79
C GLY A 509 16.73 0.28 13.56
N HIS A 510 17.79 -0.52 13.46
CA HIS A 510 17.87 -1.63 12.52
C HIS A 510 17.37 -2.90 13.22
N ASP A 511 16.07 -3.12 13.15
CA ASP A 511 15.39 -4.07 14.02
C ASP A 511 15.20 -5.44 13.37
N ILE A 512 15.10 -6.48 14.20
CA ILE A 512 14.76 -7.83 13.79
C ILE A 512 13.50 -8.26 14.53
N LEU A 513 12.40 -8.41 13.79
CA LEU A 513 11.09 -8.76 14.32
C LEU A 513 10.69 -10.14 13.81
N ILE A 514 10.47 -11.07 14.73
CA ILE A 514 10.03 -12.44 14.42
C ILE A 514 8.73 -12.71 15.15
N GLY A 515 7.63 -12.86 14.42
CA GLY A 515 6.30 -13.14 14.98
C GLY A 515 6.24 -14.52 15.63
N GLY A 516 6.36 -15.57 14.81
CA GLY A 516 6.41 -16.95 15.29
C GLY A 516 5.18 -17.73 14.85
N GLU A 517 4.45 -18.37 15.76
CA GLU A 517 3.16 -19.01 15.43
C GLU A 517 1.98 -18.08 15.75
N GLY A 518 1.03 -17.94 14.83
CA GLY A 518 -0.21 -17.19 15.01
C GLY A 518 -0.27 -15.99 14.09
N ASN A 519 -1.30 -15.13 14.24
CA ASN A 519 -1.53 -14.04 13.29
C ASN A 519 -0.99 -12.72 13.86
N ASP A 520 0.20 -12.35 13.41
CA ASP A 520 1.02 -11.32 13.99
C ASP A 520 0.98 -10.00 13.22
N LYS A 521 1.39 -8.92 13.90
CA LYS A 521 1.56 -7.59 13.33
C LYS A 521 2.94 -7.07 13.67
N LEU A 522 3.78 -6.93 12.67
CA LEU A 522 5.16 -6.48 12.80
C LEU A 522 5.28 -5.09 12.15
N TYR A 523 5.78 -4.14 12.93
CA TYR A 523 6.04 -2.77 12.53
C TYR A 523 7.52 -2.48 12.77
N GLY A 524 8.35 -2.43 11.72
CA GLY A 524 9.78 -2.13 11.81
C GLY A 524 9.98 -0.71 12.34
N GLY A 525 9.67 0.28 11.51
CA GLY A 525 9.64 1.68 11.91
C GLY A 525 10.64 2.48 11.11
N ALA A 526 11.68 3.04 11.72
CA ALA A 526 12.71 3.78 11.00
C ALA A 526 14.06 3.07 11.10
N GLY A 527 14.61 2.64 9.97
CA GLY A 527 15.93 2.01 9.89
C GLY A 527 15.97 0.97 8.79
N ASN A 528 16.64 -0.15 8.96
CA ASN A 528 16.66 -1.20 7.92
C ASN A 528 16.33 -2.49 8.64
N ASP A 529 15.07 -2.88 8.54
CA ASP A 529 14.49 -3.85 9.45
C ASP A 529 14.36 -5.22 8.77
N ILE A 530 14.39 -6.28 9.57
CA ILE A 530 14.17 -7.65 9.13
C ILE A 530 12.89 -8.16 9.78
N LEU A 531 11.86 -8.43 8.98
CA LEU A 531 10.56 -8.87 9.44
C LEU A 531 10.30 -10.31 8.95
N ASP A 532 10.05 -11.22 9.89
CA ASP A 532 9.61 -12.60 9.64
C ASP A 532 8.31 -12.85 10.41
N GLY A 533 7.18 -12.94 9.70
CA GLY A 533 5.88 -13.24 10.33
C GLY A 533 5.88 -14.60 11.03
N GLY A 534 6.52 -15.59 10.41
CA GLY A 534 6.47 -16.97 10.85
C GLY A 534 5.24 -17.68 10.28
N ALA A 535 4.66 -18.61 11.02
CA ALA A 535 3.51 -19.39 10.60
C ALA A 535 2.20 -18.72 11.03
N GLY A 536 1.38 -18.30 10.07
CA GLY A 536 0.15 -17.60 10.39
C GLY A 536 -0.43 -16.84 9.21
N ASN A 537 -1.18 -15.79 9.51
CA ASN A 537 -1.59 -14.84 8.48
C ASN A 537 -1.18 -13.46 8.99
N ASP A 538 0.00 -13.03 8.61
CA ASP A 538 0.70 -11.94 9.28
C ASP A 538 0.59 -10.62 8.51
N THR A 539 0.75 -9.52 9.22
CA THR A 539 0.85 -8.17 8.64
C THR A 539 2.23 -7.60 8.92
N LEU A 540 2.98 -7.29 7.87
CA LEU A 540 4.35 -6.81 7.94
C LEU A 540 4.43 -5.39 7.35
N ASP A 541 4.95 -4.45 8.13
CA ASP A 541 5.16 -3.06 7.75
C ASP A 541 6.57 -2.65 8.17
N GLY A 542 7.50 -2.60 7.22
CA GLY A 542 8.90 -2.24 7.49
C GLY A 542 9.06 -0.75 7.84
N GLY A 543 8.20 0.12 7.31
CA GLY A 543 8.28 1.55 7.55
C GLY A 543 9.30 2.26 6.66
N ALA A 544 10.08 3.17 7.23
CA ALA A 544 11.06 3.98 6.52
C ALA A 544 12.42 3.29 6.55
N GLY A 545 12.83 2.69 5.44
CA GLY A 545 13.97 1.81 5.49
C GLY A 545 14.27 1.04 4.23
N ASN A 546 15.42 0.37 4.22
CA ASN A 546 15.65 -0.70 3.25
C ASN A 546 15.37 -2.01 3.97
N ASP A 547 14.12 -2.42 3.93
CA ASP A 547 13.61 -3.47 4.81
C ASP A 547 13.61 -4.84 4.12
N GLN A 548 13.75 -5.90 4.90
CA GLN A 548 13.71 -7.27 4.43
C GLN A 548 12.51 -8.00 5.02
N TYR A 549 11.68 -8.56 4.15
CA TYR A 549 10.54 -9.37 4.49
C TYR A 549 10.86 -10.83 4.17
N LEU A 550 10.82 -11.71 5.17
CA LEU A 550 11.14 -13.14 4.99
C LEU A 550 9.85 -13.94 4.75
N PHE A 551 9.83 -14.78 3.73
CA PHE A 551 8.64 -15.57 3.37
C PHE A 551 8.98 -16.95 2.78
N GLY A 552 8.21 -17.98 3.10
CA GLY A 552 8.47 -19.35 2.65
C GLY A 552 7.33 -20.33 2.93
N TYR A 553 7.62 -21.62 2.74
CA TYR A 553 6.64 -22.68 2.96
C TYR A 553 6.29 -22.82 4.44
N GLY A 554 5.00 -22.87 4.74
CA GLY A 554 4.44 -22.96 6.09
C GLY A 554 4.17 -21.62 6.76
N ASP A 555 4.45 -20.50 6.09
CA ASP A 555 4.25 -19.16 6.64
C ASP A 555 2.79 -18.70 6.54
N GLY A 556 1.97 -19.31 5.67
CA GLY A 556 0.55 -19.01 5.54
C GLY A 556 0.27 -17.82 4.63
N GLN A 557 -0.70 -16.97 4.98
CA GLN A 557 -1.21 -15.91 4.09
C GLN A 557 -0.89 -14.51 4.62
N ASP A 558 0.28 -14.02 4.22
CA ASP A 558 0.85 -12.79 4.76
C ASP A 558 0.54 -11.57 3.89
N THR A 559 0.66 -10.39 4.50
CA THR A 559 0.42 -9.11 3.86
C THR A 559 1.53 -8.12 4.19
N ILE A 560 2.14 -7.55 3.16
CA ILE A 560 3.14 -6.48 3.26
C ILE A 560 2.49 -5.12 2.97
N SER A 561 2.85 -4.12 3.78
CA SER A 561 2.59 -2.70 3.57
C SER A 561 3.91 -1.93 3.48
N ALA A 562 4.57 -1.95 2.32
CA ALA A 562 5.89 -1.34 2.12
C ALA A 562 5.82 0.16 1.75
N TYR A 563 5.05 0.96 2.50
CA TYR A 563 4.93 2.39 2.20
C TYR A 563 6.17 3.17 2.64
N ASP A 564 6.98 3.57 1.66
CA ASP A 564 8.11 4.47 1.83
C ASP A 564 8.23 5.37 0.59
N ASN A 565 8.26 6.68 0.80
CA ASN A 565 8.30 7.69 -0.26
C ASN A 565 9.72 8.20 -0.59
N ARG A 566 10.76 7.61 0.00
CA ARG A 566 12.16 7.87 -0.35
C ARG A 566 12.45 7.39 -1.77
N ILE A 567 13.34 8.10 -2.45
CA ILE A 567 13.69 7.83 -3.85
C ILE A 567 14.71 6.68 -3.96
N ASP A 568 15.54 6.49 -2.94
CA ASP A 568 16.66 5.56 -2.87
C ASP A 568 16.38 4.30 -2.04
N LYS A 569 15.10 3.99 -1.81
CA LYS A 569 14.69 2.81 -1.06
C LYS A 569 14.98 1.51 -1.80
N LEU A 570 15.25 0.46 -1.04
CA LEU A 570 15.55 -0.88 -1.54
C LEU A 570 15.00 -1.94 -0.60
N ASP A 571 13.68 -2.05 -0.55
CA ASP A 571 12.99 -3.11 0.17
C ASP A 571 13.12 -4.43 -0.58
N GLN A 572 13.23 -5.53 0.17
CA GLN A 572 13.50 -6.86 -0.36
C GLN A 572 12.52 -7.90 0.20
N LEU A 573 11.90 -8.69 -0.67
CA LEU A 573 11.21 -9.92 -0.29
C LEU A 573 12.20 -11.07 -0.45
N VAL A 574 12.60 -11.66 0.68
CA VAL A 574 13.62 -12.71 0.76
C VAL A 574 12.93 -14.04 1.01
N PHE A 575 13.00 -14.94 0.04
CA PHE A 575 12.42 -16.25 0.19
C PHE A 575 13.29 -17.18 1.05
N LYS A 576 12.67 -17.84 2.03
CA LYS A 576 13.30 -18.83 2.93
C LYS A 576 13.81 -20.06 2.16
N ASP A 577 14.59 -20.89 2.84
CA ASP A 577 15.19 -22.12 2.27
C ASP A 577 14.18 -22.97 1.46
N ASN A 578 14.62 -23.46 0.29
CA ASN A 578 13.87 -24.35 -0.63
C ASN A 578 12.77 -23.70 -1.48
N VAL A 579 12.72 -22.37 -1.54
CA VAL A 579 11.89 -21.66 -2.52
C VAL A 579 12.78 -21.14 -3.66
N ALA A 580 12.78 -21.85 -4.78
CA ALA A 580 13.42 -21.41 -6.01
C ALA A 580 12.42 -20.69 -6.93
N THR A 581 12.93 -19.92 -7.90
CA THR A 581 12.13 -19.13 -8.85
C THR A 581 10.94 -19.87 -9.47
N HIS A 582 11.14 -21.10 -9.95
CA HIS A 582 10.08 -21.92 -10.56
C HIS A 582 8.97 -22.41 -9.60
N GLN A 583 9.11 -22.17 -8.29
CA GLN A 583 8.12 -22.52 -7.27
C GLN A 583 7.28 -21.32 -6.85
N VAL A 584 7.44 -20.17 -7.52
CA VAL A 584 6.73 -18.93 -7.20
C VAL A 584 5.94 -18.49 -8.43
N THR A 585 4.67 -18.13 -8.22
CA THR A 585 3.85 -17.46 -9.22
C THR A 585 3.46 -16.07 -8.74
N PHE A 586 3.47 -15.12 -9.67
CA PHE A 586 3.09 -13.73 -9.44
C PHE A 586 1.74 -13.48 -10.09
N THR A 587 0.84 -12.79 -9.38
CA THR A 587 -0.49 -12.44 -9.89
C THR A 587 -0.84 -11.02 -9.47
N ARG A 588 -1.32 -10.19 -10.40
CA ARG A 588 -1.86 -8.86 -10.07
C ARG A 588 -3.32 -9.00 -9.59
N ILE A 589 -3.64 -8.42 -8.44
CA ILE A 589 -5.01 -8.35 -7.92
C ILE A 589 -5.33 -6.87 -7.65
N GLY A 590 -5.96 -6.20 -8.63
CA GLY A 590 -6.16 -4.76 -8.61
C GLY A 590 -4.83 -4.00 -8.57
N THR A 591 -4.58 -3.25 -7.49
CA THR A 591 -3.30 -2.55 -7.27
C THR A 591 -2.28 -3.38 -6.49
N ALA A 592 -2.64 -4.56 -5.99
CA ALA A 592 -1.74 -5.40 -5.19
C ALA A 592 -1.05 -6.47 -6.05
N LEU A 593 0.14 -6.88 -5.60
CA LEU A 593 0.84 -8.06 -6.11
C LEU A 593 0.60 -9.23 -5.14
N GLN A 594 0.09 -10.34 -5.64
CA GLN A 594 -0.02 -11.61 -4.93
C GLN A 594 1.14 -12.51 -5.37
N VAL A 595 1.89 -13.02 -4.41
CA VAL A 595 2.96 -13.99 -4.62
C VAL A 595 2.50 -15.31 -4.02
N ASN A 596 2.42 -16.38 -4.81
CA ASN A 596 1.97 -17.70 -4.34
C ASN A 596 3.09 -18.73 -4.45
N LEU A 597 3.18 -19.62 -3.46
CA LEU A 597 4.08 -20.77 -3.54
C LEU A 597 3.36 -21.96 -4.19
N VAL A 598 3.96 -22.50 -5.25
CA VAL A 598 3.43 -23.65 -5.99
C VAL A 598 3.30 -24.86 -5.06
N ASP A 599 2.19 -25.59 -5.23
CA ASP A 599 1.79 -26.75 -4.43
C ASP A 599 1.60 -26.46 -2.92
N SER A 600 1.36 -25.19 -2.55
CA SER A 600 1.01 -24.77 -1.19
C SER A 600 -0.18 -23.81 -1.15
N THR A 601 -0.71 -23.59 0.06
CA THR A 601 -1.66 -22.50 0.37
C THR A 601 -0.96 -21.22 0.81
N ASP A 602 0.37 -21.25 0.94
CA ASP A 602 1.17 -20.11 1.36
C ASP A 602 1.19 -19.03 0.27
N SER A 603 0.90 -17.80 0.66
CA SER A 603 0.96 -16.65 -0.23
C SER A 603 1.33 -15.37 0.51
N ILE A 604 2.04 -14.45 -0.12
CA ILE A 604 2.28 -13.11 0.42
C ILE A 604 1.76 -12.04 -0.52
N LYS A 605 0.97 -11.12 0.02
CA LYS A 605 0.33 -10.03 -0.72
C LYS A 605 1.02 -8.70 -0.43
N ILE A 606 1.57 -8.06 -1.45
CA ILE A 606 2.15 -6.73 -1.37
C ILE A 606 1.09 -5.70 -1.79
N ASN A 607 0.57 -4.95 -0.80
CA ASN A 607 -0.50 -4.00 -1.05
C ASN A 607 0.00 -2.81 -1.88
N ASN A 608 -0.80 -2.40 -2.86
CA ASN A 608 -0.54 -1.21 -3.69
C ASN A 608 0.77 -1.26 -4.51
N PHE A 609 1.35 -2.46 -4.74
CA PHE A 609 2.53 -2.65 -5.58
C PHE A 609 2.42 -1.96 -6.96
N PHE A 610 1.24 -2.01 -7.58
CA PHE A 610 0.92 -1.39 -8.88
C PHE A 610 0.22 -0.03 -8.73
N ASN A 611 0.41 0.70 -7.63
CA ASN A 611 -0.17 2.03 -7.47
C ASN A 611 0.41 3.01 -8.50
N ASN A 612 -0.45 3.74 -9.21
CA ASN A 612 -0.10 4.49 -10.43
C ASN A 612 0.69 3.62 -11.41
N ASP A 613 0.21 2.38 -11.63
CA ASP A 613 0.75 1.43 -12.60
C ASP A 613 2.21 1.04 -12.36
N GLY A 614 2.65 1.09 -11.11
CA GLY A 614 4.02 0.74 -10.72
C GLY A 614 5.05 1.82 -11.07
N ILE A 615 4.64 2.98 -11.61
CA ILE A 615 5.52 4.12 -11.91
C ILE A 615 6.04 4.76 -10.62
N ARG A 616 5.20 4.74 -9.58
CA ARG A 616 5.54 5.26 -8.27
C ARG A 616 5.74 4.08 -7.32
N HIS A 617 6.99 3.71 -7.12
CA HIS A 617 7.41 2.57 -6.30
C HIS A 617 7.19 2.77 -4.80
N ASP A 618 6.48 3.82 -4.36
CA ASP A 618 6.25 4.15 -2.95
C ASP A 618 5.72 2.99 -2.11
N TYR A 619 5.02 2.03 -2.70
CA TYR A 619 4.45 0.85 -2.02
C TYR A 619 5.06 -0.48 -2.47
N ALA A 620 6.00 -0.45 -3.42
CA ALA A 620 6.59 -1.64 -3.99
C ALA A 620 7.80 -2.10 -3.17
N VAL A 621 7.98 -3.42 -3.08
CA VAL A 621 9.26 -4.06 -2.79
C VAL A 621 10.09 -4.05 -4.08
N GLN A 622 11.37 -3.68 -4.00
CA GLN A 622 12.23 -3.50 -5.18
C GLN A 622 12.83 -4.81 -5.67
N GLU A 623 13.18 -5.73 -4.77
CA GLU A 623 13.89 -6.97 -5.11
C GLU A 623 13.24 -8.21 -4.50
N PHE A 624 13.20 -9.28 -5.28
CA PHE A 624 12.71 -10.60 -4.89
C PHE A 624 13.87 -11.58 -4.93
N ILE A 625 14.35 -12.00 -3.75
CA ILE A 625 15.59 -12.79 -3.59
C ILE A 625 15.23 -14.23 -3.25
N PHE A 626 15.65 -15.18 -4.08
CA PHE A 626 15.32 -16.60 -3.94
C PHE A 626 16.40 -17.38 -3.19
N ALA A 627 16.07 -18.59 -2.74
CA ALA A 627 16.96 -19.42 -1.91
C ALA A 627 18.27 -19.83 -2.62
N ASP A 628 18.33 -19.78 -3.95
CA ASP A 628 19.54 -20.05 -4.74
C ASP A 628 20.39 -18.79 -5.02
N GLY A 629 19.97 -17.63 -4.48
CA GLY A 629 20.59 -16.33 -4.69
C GLY A 629 20.21 -15.66 -6.01
N SER A 630 19.30 -16.24 -6.80
CA SER A 630 18.72 -15.53 -7.94
C SER A 630 17.82 -14.39 -7.45
N LEU A 631 17.67 -13.39 -8.33
CA LEU A 631 16.98 -12.14 -8.02
C LEU A 631 16.06 -11.76 -9.20
N LEU A 632 14.84 -11.35 -8.88
CA LEU A 632 13.96 -10.63 -9.79
C LEU A 632 13.76 -9.20 -9.29
N THR A 633 13.84 -8.22 -10.19
CA THR A 633 13.50 -6.83 -9.86
C THR A 633 11.99 -6.62 -9.93
N ALA A 634 11.49 -5.56 -9.30
CA ALA A 634 10.09 -5.14 -9.39
C ALA A 634 9.60 -5.01 -10.84
N GLU A 635 10.44 -4.49 -11.75
CA GLU A 635 10.08 -4.37 -13.17
C GLU A 635 9.96 -5.74 -13.86
N GLN A 636 10.84 -6.68 -13.54
CA GLN A 636 10.76 -8.04 -14.08
C GLN A 636 9.52 -8.77 -13.59
N VAL A 637 9.15 -8.57 -12.32
CA VAL A 637 7.91 -9.11 -11.75
C VAL A 637 6.69 -8.45 -12.41
N ALA A 638 6.69 -7.13 -12.59
CA ALA A 638 5.62 -6.42 -13.28
C ALA A 638 5.39 -6.94 -14.72
N LEU A 639 6.46 -7.16 -15.48
CA LEU A 639 6.37 -7.76 -16.81
C LEU A 639 5.86 -9.21 -16.77
N SER A 640 6.20 -9.97 -15.73
CA SER A 640 5.76 -11.37 -15.62
C SER A 640 4.26 -11.52 -15.42
N VAL A 641 3.58 -10.54 -14.80
CA VAL A 641 2.13 -10.60 -14.56
C VAL A 641 1.29 -10.15 -15.76
N GLN A 642 1.92 -9.67 -16.84
CA GLN A 642 1.26 -9.38 -18.12
C GLN A 642 1.39 -10.53 -19.13
N GLN A 643 2.08 -11.61 -18.76
CA GLN A 643 2.15 -12.80 -19.61
C GLN A 643 0.96 -13.71 -19.34
N SER A 644 0.26 -14.07 -20.41
CA SER A 644 -0.78 -15.07 -20.38
C SER A 644 -0.26 -16.49 -20.18
N THR A 645 -1.20 -17.35 -19.83
CA THR A 645 -1.11 -18.79 -19.72
C THR A 645 -1.96 -19.46 -20.82
N ASN A 646 -2.34 -20.72 -20.63
CA ASN A 646 -3.20 -21.46 -21.56
C ASN A 646 -4.64 -21.61 -21.01
N GLY A 647 -5.02 -20.81 -20.02
CA GLY A 647 -6.37 -20.79 -19.48
C GLY A 647 -6.81 -19.37 -19.19
N ASP A 648 -8.05 -19.21 -18.74
CA ASP A 648 -8.67 -17.90 -18.51
C ASP A 648 -7.82 -16.97 -17.62
N ASP A 649 -7.27 -15.92 -18.23
CA ASP A 649 -6.38 -14.93 -17.63
C ASP A 649 -7.04 -13.55 -17.48
N THR A 650 -6.48 -12.73 -16.61
CA THR A 650 -6.85 -11.31 -16.51
C THR A 650 -5.60 -10.46 -16.55
N LEU A 651 -5.43 -9.73 -17.65
CA LEU A 651 -4.24 -8.94 -17.94
C LEU A 651 -4.56 -7.44 -17.88
N TYR A 652 -3.57 -6.67 -17.45
CA TYR A 652 -3.72 -5.24 -17.22
C TYR A 652 -2.53 -4.50 -17.83
N GLY A 653 -2.84 -3.50 -18.63
CA GLY A 653 -1.93 -2.47 -19.07
C GLY A 653 -1.55 -1.51 -17.94
N TYR A 654 -0.84 -0.49 -18.34
CA TYR A 654 -0.23 0.58 -17.59
C TYR A 654 -0.60 1.91 -18.26
N ILE A 655 0.14 3.00 -17.97
CA ILE A 655 -0.26 4.34 -18.44
C ILE A 655 0.19 4.68 -19.88
N ASN A 656 0.99 3.82 -20.50
CA ASN A 656 1.56 4.04 -21.82
C ASN A 656 1.03 2.96 -22.75
N ALA A 657 1.18 3.16 -24.06
CA ALA A 657 0.90 2.15 -25.08
C ALA A 657 1.46 0.77 -24.69
N ASP A 658 0.55 -0.18 -24.49
CA ASP A 658 0.82 -1.56 -24.11
C ASP A 658 0.51 -2.54 -25.24
N HIS A 659 1.07 -3.74 -25.11
CA HIS A 659 0.73 -4.86 -25.98
C HIS A 659 0.40 -6.08 -25.11
N LEU A 660 -0.87 -6.45 -25.06
CA LEU A 660 -1.38 -7.57 -24.28
C LEU A 660 -1.86 -8.70 -25.20
N LEU A 661 -1.50 -9.93 -24.83
CA LEU A 661 -1.82 -11.16 -25.57
C LEU A 661 -2.56 -12.12 -24.63
N GLY A 662 -3.84 -12.40 -24.87
CA GLY A 662 -4.70 -13.29 -24.07
C GLY A 662 -4.28 -14.74 -24.15
N GLY A 663 -4.07 -15.29 -25.35
CA GLY A 663 -3.54 -16.64 -25.52
C GLY A 663 -4.65 -17.67 -25.74
N ASP A 664 -4.53 -18.84 -25.10
CA ASP A 664 -5.65 -19.79 -25.09
C ASP A 664 -6.46 -19.53 -23.81
N GLY A 665 -7.79 -19.44 -23.87
CA GLY A 665 -8.60 -19.20 -22.68
C GLY A 665 -9.74 -18.23 -22.95
N ASN A 666 -10.61 -18.00 -21.97
CA ASN A 666 -11.54 -16.86 -22.02
C ASN A 666 -10.92 -15.74 -21.19
N ASP A 667 -10.20 -14.85 -21.84
CA ASP A 667 -9.33 -13.89 -21.21
C ASP A 667 -10.01 -12.53 -21.05
N THR A 668 -9.54 -11.75 -20.07
CA THR A 668 -9.97 -10.36 -19.89
C THR A 668 -8.77 -9.43 -19.92
N LEU A 669 -8.71 -8.55 -20.91
CA LEU A 669 -7.60 -7.61 -21.12
C LEU A 669 -8.07 -6.17 -20.89
N TYR A 670 -7.29 -5.40 -20.15
CA TYR A 670 -7.53 -3.97 -19.91
C TYR A 670 -6.33 -3.14 -20.37
N GLY A 671 -6.48 -2.23 -21.34
CA GLY A 671 -5.42 -1.31 -21.81
C GLY A 671 -5.21 -0.11 -20.88
N TYR A 672 -6.32 0.52 -20.45
CA TYR A 672 -6.38 1.71 -19.60
C TYR A 672 -6.06 3.04 -20.29
N ASN A 673 -4.78 3.44 -20.36
CA ASN A 673 -4.39 4.70 -21.00
C ASN A 673 -3.22 4.42 -21.93
N GLY A 674 -3.22 5.01 -23.10
CA GLY A 674 -2.20 4.74 -24.10
C GLY A 674 -2.87 4.34 -25.41
N ASP A 675 -2.13 4.35 -26.51
CA ASP A 675 -2.62 3.75 -27.76
C ASP A 675 -2.24 2.26 -27.71
N ASP A 676 -3.14 1.41 -27.23
CA ASP A 676 -2.88 0.04 -26.82
C ASP A 676 -3.18 -0.99 -27.93
N LEU A 677 -2.48 -2.13 -27.91
CA LEU A 677 -2.76 -3.30 -28.75
C LEU A 677 -3.19 -4.47 -27.86
N LEU A 678 -4.43 -4.90 -27.98
CA LEU A 678 -5.02 -5.99 -27.22
C LEU A 678 -5.40 -7.12 -28.17
N GLU A 679 -4.86 -8.32 -27.95
CA GLU A 679 -5.15 -9.51 -28.77
C GLU A 679 -5.69 -10.62 -27.86
N GLY A 680 -6.97 -10.99 -27.99
CA GLY A 680 -7.60 -12.09 -27.24
C GLY A 680 -7.04 -13.46 -27.62
N GLN A 681 -7.05 -13.76 -28.93
CA GLN A 681 -6.62 -15.00 -29.57
C GLN A 681 -7.67 -16.12 -29.52
N GLU A 682 -7.51 -17.19 -28.76
CA GLU A 682 -8.41 -18.36 -28.83
C GLU A 682 -9.29 -18.45 -27.57
N GLY A 683 -10.60 -18.33 -27.75
CA GLY A 683 -11.61 -18.43 -26.70
C GLY A 683 -12.54 -17.22 -26.70
N ASN A 684 -13.45 -17.12 -25.73
CA ASN A 684 -14.41 -16.00 -25.69
C ASN A 684 -13.87 -14.90 -24.80
N ASP A 685 -13.21 -13.92 -25.41
CA ASP A 685 -12.43 -12.92 -24.71
C ASP A 685 -13.23 -11.63 -24.43
N THR A 686 -12.75 -10.85 -23.46
CA THR A 686 -13.28 -9.51 -23.19
C THR A 686 -12.15 -8.50 -23.14
N LEU A 687 -12.14 -7.56 -24.09
CA LEU A 687 -11.08 -6.57 -24.27
C LEU A 687 -11.63 -5.17 -23.98
N TYR A 688 -10.90 -4.39 -23.19
CA TYR A 688 -11.19 -2.99 -22.87
C TYR A 688 -9.99 -2.12 -23.28
N GLY A 689 -10.12 -1.27 -24.29
CA GLY A 689 -9.08 -0.34 -24.75
C GLY A 689 -8.82 0.72 -23.69
N GLY A 690 -9.80 1.59 -23.45
CA GLY A 690 -9.75 2.59 -22.40
C GLY A 690 -9.62 4.00 -22.98
N ASN A 691 -8.50 4.69 -22.74
CA ASN A 691 -8.25 6.02 -23.28
C ASN A 691 -7.07 5.96 -24.26
N GLY A 692 -7.27 6.38 -25.50
CA GLY A 692 -6.22 6.38 -26.50
C GLY A 692 -6.79 6.01 -27.86
N ASN A 693 -5.96 5.66 -28.84
CA ASN A 693 -6.46 5.10 -30.10
C ASN A 693 -6.04 3.64 -30.15
N ASP A 694 -6.93 2.77 -29.73
CA ASP A 694 -6.63 1.38 -29.40
C ASP A 694 -6.89 0.44 -30.58
N GLN A 695 -6.19 -0.69 -30.58
CA GLN A 695 -6.39 -1.80 -31.52
C GLN A 695 -6.77 -3.04 -30.73
N LEU A 696 -8.02 -3.48 -30.87
CA LEU A 696 -8.57 -4.64 -30.21
C LEU A 696 -8.84 -5.74 -31.24
N LEU A 697 -8.24 -6.90 -31.04
CA LEU A 697 -8.42 -8.09 -31.87
C LEU A 697 -8.97 -9.20 -30.99
N GLY A 698 -10.23 -9.61 -31.20
CA GLY A 698 -10.87 -10.70 -30.46
C GLY A 698 -10.21 -12.03 -30.75
N GLY A 699 -10.25 -12.46 -32.01
CA GLY A 699 -9.62 -13.70 -32.46
C GLY A 699 -10.65 -14.75 -32.81
N ALA A 700 -10.64 -15.90 -32.15
CA ALA A 700 -11.55 -17.00 -32.39
C ALA A 700 -12.39 -17.28 -31.14
N GLY A 701 -13.70 -17.12 -31.23
CA GLY A 701 -14.63 -17.25 -30.10
C GLY A 701 -15.73 -16.20 -30.20
N ASN A 702 -16.58 -16.08 -29.18
CA ASN A 702 -17.60 -15.02 -29.16
C ASN A 702 -17.11 -13.92 -28.22
N ASP A 703 -16.45 -12.94 -28.78
CA ASP A 703 -15.68 -11.94 -28.06
C ASP A 703 -16.49 -10.69 -27.75
N ILE A 704 -16.05 -9.93 -26.76
CA ILE A 704 -16.61 -8.63 -26.40
C ILE A 704 -15.50 -7.60 -26.38
N LEU A 705 -15.56 -6.63 -27.28
CA LEU A 705 -14.55 -5.58 -27.44
C LEU A 705 -15.17 -4.22 -27.11
N TYR A 706 -14.49 -3.46 -26.26
CA TYR A 706 -14.84 -2.08 -25.89
C TYR A 706 -13.66 -1.16 -26.23
N GLY A 707 -13.82 -0.26 -27.22
CA GLY A 707 -12.81 0.76 -27.54
C GLY A 707 -12.71 1.83 -26.45
N ASP A 708 -13.87 2.28 -25.95
CA ASP A 708 -14.04 3.35 -24.96
C ASP A 708 -13.77 4.75 -25.53
N ASP A 709 -12.78 5.51 -25.02
CA ASP A 709 -12.50 6.88 -25.47
C ASP A 709 -11.33 6.87 -26.47
N GLY A 710 -11.59 7.12 -27.76
CA GLY A 710 -10.55 6.90 -28.76
C GLY A 710 -10.98 6.89 -30.20
N HIS A 711 -10.03 6.95 -31.13
CA HIS A 711 -10.28 6.52 -32.52
C HIS A 711 -9.82 5.07 -32.66
N ASP A 712 -10.71 4.13 -32.36
CA ASP A 712 -10.33 2.76 -32.10
C ASP A 712 -10.53 1.85 -33.33
N ILE A 713 -9.80 0.74 -33.36
CA ILE A 713 -9.95 -0.32 -34.35
C ILE A 713 -10.33 -1.60 -33.61
N LEU A 714 -11.55 -2.08 -33.84
CA LEU A 714 -12.09 -3.29 -33.24
C LEU A 714 -12.30 -4.35 -34.33
N ILE A 715 -11.66 -5.50 -34.16
CA ILE A 715 -11.76 -6.65 -35.06
C ILE A 715 -12.23 -7.85 -34.24
N GLY A 716 -13.45 -8.33 -34.46
CA GLY A 716 -14.03 -9.49 -33.76
C GLY A 716 -13.29 -10.77 -34.10
N GLY A 717 -13.43 -11.24 -35.35
CA GLY A 717 -12.67 -12.39 -35.85
C GLY A 717 -13.59 -13.54 -36.23
N GLU A 718 -13.38 -14.74 -35.70
CA GLU A 718 -14.30 -15.87 -35.92
C GLU A 718 -15.25 -16.03 -34.73
N GLY A 719 -16.57 -15.96 -34.93
CA GLY A 719 -17.59 -16.22 -33.91
C GLY A 719 -18.67 -15.15 -33.90
N ASN A 720 -19.50 -15.10 -32.85
CA ASN A 720 -20.57 -14.09 -32.77
C ASN A 720 -20.17 -13.02 -31.76
N ASP A 721 -19.55 -11.96 -32.25
CA ASP A 721 -18.84 -10.97 -31.46
C ASP A 721 -19.72 -9.77 -31.13
N LYS A 722 -19.29 -9.01 -30.11
CA LYS A 722 -19.89 -7.73 -29.74
C LYS A 722 -18.82 -6.66 -29.70
N LEU A 723 -18.92 -5.69 -30.59
CA LEU A 723 -17.97 -4.59 -30.72
C LEU A 723 -18.67 -3.29 -30.34
N TYR A 724 -18.08 -2.57 -29.39
CA TYR A 724 -18.52 -1.27 -28.90
C TYR A 724 -17.39 -0.27 -29.10
N GLY A 725 -17.49 0.61 -30.10
CA GLY A 725 -16.47 1.63 -30.42
C GLY A 725 -16.31 2.61 -29.27
N GLY A 726 -17.37 3.38 -28.98
CA GLY A 726 -17.40 4.27 -27.82
C GLY A 726 -17.42 5.71 -28.28
N ALA A 727 -16.41 6.50 -27.94
CA ALA A 727 -16.33 7.90 -28.32
C ALA A 727 -15.12 8.16 -29.22
N GLY A 728 -15.37 8.56 -30.47
CA GLY A 728 -14.34 9.01 -31.38
C GLY A 728 -14.73 8.82 -32.82
N ASN A 729 -14.00 8.04 -33.60
CA ASN A 729 -14.35 7.73 -35.00
C ASN A 729 -13.74 6.34 -35.21
N ASP A 730 -14.56 5.32 -35.05
CA ASP A 730 -14.06 3.98 -34.82
C ASP A 730 -14.17 3.13 -36.08
N ILE A 731 -13.34 2.10 -36.19
CA ILE A 731 -13.39 1.11 -37.26
C ILE A 731 -13.79 -0.23 -36.65
N LEU A 732 -14.95 -0.75 -37.01
CA LEU A 732 -15.51 -1.99 -36.48
C LEU A 732 -15.61 -3.03 -37.61
N ASP A 733 -14.95 -4.16 -37.45
CA ASP A 733 -15.06 -5.34 -38.30
C ASP A 733 -15.46 -6.55 -37.45
N GLY A 734 -16.70 -7.04 -37.60
CA GLY A 734 -17.15 -8.23 -36.87
C GLY A 734 -16.38 -9.48 -37.25
N GLY A 735 -15.95 -9.59 -38.52
CA GLY A 735 -15.37 -10.81 -39.04
C GLY A 735 -16.45 -11.82 -39.41
N ALA A 736 -16.20 -13.11 -39.19
CA ALA A 736 -17.06 -14.20 -39.58
C ALA A 736 -17.97 -14.65 -38.43
N GLY A 737 -19.29 -14.48 -38.58
CA GLY A 737 -20.29 -15.07 -37.71
C GLY A 737 -21.59 -14.28 -37.70
N ASN A 738 -22.14 -13.93 -36.54
CA ASN A 738 -23.33 -13.08 -36.50
C ASN A 738 -23.10 -12.02 -35.43
N ASP A 739 -22.52 -10.90 -35.85
CA ASP A 739 -21.92 -9.96 -34.94
C ASP A 739 -22.87 -8.82 -34.58
N THR A 740 -22.61 -8.19 -33.44
CA THR A 740 -23.30 -6.97 -33.02
C THR A 740 -22.30 -5.83 -32.93
N LEU A 741 -22.53 -4.80 -33.73
CA LEU A 741 -21.64 -3.65 -33.85
C LEU A 741 -22.35 -2.36 -33.40
N ASP A 742 -21.70 -1.60 -32.53
CA ASP A 742 -22.17 -0.29 -32.05
C ASP A 742 -20.97 0.66 -32.01
N GLY A 743 -20.87 1.58 -32.97
CA GLY A 743 -19.78 2.55 -33.04
C GLY A 743 -19.87 3.62 -31.94
N GLY A 744 -21.07 3.92 -31.43
CA GLY A 744 -21.27 4.94 -30.41
C GLY A 744 -21.23 6.37 -30.96
N ALA A 745 -20.50 7.25 -30.28
CA ALA A 745 -20.40 8.66 -30.59
C ALA A 745 -19.21 8.93 -31.50
N GLY A 746 -19.44 9.04 -32.80
CA GLY A 746 -18.35 9.19 -33.74
C GLY A 746 -18.79 9.15 -35.18
N ASN A 747 -17.87 9.41 -36.10
CA ASN A 747 -18.11 9.08 -37.50
C ASN A 747 -17.47 7.72 -37.74
N ASP A 748 -18.27 6.68 -37.54
CA ASP A 748 -17.76 5.32 -37.40
C ASP A 748 -17.84 4.56 -38.72
N GLN A 749 -16.93 3.61 -38.91
CA GLN A 749 -16.85 2.75 -40.09
C GLN A 749 -17.14 1.31 -39.70
N TYR A 750 -18.20 0.76 -40.27
CA TYR A 750 -18.57 -0.65 -40.13
C TYR A 750 -18.11 -1.39 -41.38
N LEU A 751 -17.27 -2.41 -41.25
CA LEU A 751 -16.77 -3.20 -42.37
C LEU A 751 -17.64 -4.45 -42.55
N PHE A 752 -18.07 -4.72 -43.79
CA PHE A 752 -18.92 -5.87 -44.08
C PHE A 752 -18.68 -6.47 -45.47
N GLY A 753 -18.74 -7.79 -45.62
CA GLY A 753 -18.43 -8.47 -46.86
C GLY A 753 -18.85 -9.94 -46.91
N TYR A 754 -18.36 -10.64 -47.93
CA TYR A 754 -18.65 -12.06 -48.10
C TYR A 754 -17.93 -12.91 -47.04
N GLY A 755 -18.66 -13.81 -46.39
CA GLY A 755 -18.17 -14.67 -45.32
C GLY A 755 -18.37 -14.11 -43.91
N ASP A 756 -18.91 -12.90 -43.79
CA ASP A 756 -19.11 -12.25 -42.49
C ASP A 756 -20.37 -12.75 -41.74
N GLY A 757 -21.33 -13.35 -42.45
CA GLY A 757 -22.54 -13.91 -41.88
C GLY A 757 -23.65 -12.89 -41.63
N GLN A 758 -24.39 -12.98 -40.52
CA GLN A 758 -25.62 -12.18 -40.29
C GLN A 758 -25.47 -11.15 -39.17
N ASP A 759 -24.93 -9.99 -39.52
CA ASP A 759 -24.54 -8.98 -38.55
C ASP A 759 -25.66 -7.98 -38.25
N THR A 760 -25.51 -7.28 -37.13
CA THR A 760 -26.44 -6.26 -36.67
C THR A 760 -25.70 -5.00 -36.25
N ILE A 761 -26.09 -3.85 -36.81
CA ILE A 761 -25.58 -2.53 -36.43
C ILE A 761 -26.60 -1.79 -35.57
N SER A 762 -26.12 -1.16 -34.51
CA SER A 762 -26.85 -0.18 -33.70
C SER A 762 -26.17 1.20 -33.79
N ALA A 763 -26.41 1.94 -34.87
CA ALA A 763 -25.76 3.22 -35.15
C ALA A 763 -26.45 4.41 -34.44
N TYR A 764 -26.67 4.34 -33.11
CA TYR A 764 -27.34 5.42 -32.40
C TYR A 764 -26.42 6.62 -32.16
N ASP A 765 -26.60 7.68 -32.94
CA ASP A 765 -25.92 8.96 -32.75
C ASP A 765 -26.88 10.15 -32.90
N ASN A 766 -26.98 10.97 -31.85
CA ASN A 766 -27.85 12.16 -31.81
C ASN A 766 -27.15 13.46 -32.24
N ARG A 767 -25.86 13.40 -32.63
CA ARG A 767 -25.13 14.52 -33.20
C ARG A 767 -25.76 14.96 -34.52
N ILE A 768 -25.60 16.24 -34.82
CA ILE A 768 -26.17 16.88 -36.02
C ILE A 768 -25.29 16.62 -37.25
N ASP A 769 -23.98 16.46 -37.06
CA ASP A 769 -22.93 16.31 -38.07
C ASP A 769 -22.36 14.89 -38.18
N LYS A 770 -23.12 13.90 -37.70
CA LYS A 770 -22.81 12.47 -37.82
C LYS A 770 -22.62 12.03 -39.27
N LEU A 771 -21.66 11.14 -39.50
CA LEU A 771 -21.35 10.57 -40.80
C LEU A 771 -20.81 9.14 -40.64
N ASP A 772 -21.67 8.24 -40.19
CA ASP A 772 -21.37 6.82 -40.11
C ASP A 772 -21.36 6.18 -41.49
N GLN A 773 -20.48 5.21 -41.69
CA GLN A 773 -20.22 4.58 -42.98
C GLN A 773 -20.30 3.06 -42.86
N LEU A 774 -21.08 2.42 -43.74
CA LEU A 774 -20.99 0.99 -43.99
C LEU A 774 -20.07 0.80 -45.19
N VAL A 775 -18.88 0.27 -44.94
CA VAL A 775 -17.81 0.07 -45.92
C VAL A 775 -17.79 -1.40 -46.32
N PHE A 776 -18.09 -1.68 -47.59
CA PHE A 776 -18.03 -3.04 -48.07
C PHE A 776 -16.59 -3.47 -48.36
N LYS A 777 -16.20 -4.64 -47.84
CA LYS A 777 -14.88 -5.28 -48.05
C LYS A 777 -14.63 -5.59 -49.55
N ASP A 778 -13.39 -5.94 -49.88
CA ASP A 778 -12.96 -6.24 -51.25
C ASP A 778 -13.93 -7.19 -52.00
N ASN A 779 -14.23 -6.88 -53.27
CA ASN A 779 -15.10 -7.65 -54.19
C ASN A 779 -16.62 -7.55 -53.98
N VAL A 780 -17.12 -6.56 -53.23
CA VAL A 780 -18.55 -6.25 -53.16
C VAL A 780 -18.85 -4.99 -53.99
N ALA A 781 -19.43 -5.19 -55.17
CA ALA A 781 -19.92 -4.11 -56.03
C ALA A 781 -21.40 -3.79 -55.76
N THR A 782 -21.85 -2.61 -56.18
CA THR A 782 -23.25 -2.14 -56.01
C THR A 782 -24.31 -3.13 -56.48
N HIS A 783 -24.10 -3.83 -57.60
CA HIS A 783 -25.06 -4.81 -58.13
C HIS A 783 -25.10 -6.13 -57.35
N GLN A 784 -24.25 -6.32 -56.34
CA GLN A 784 -24.20 -7.51 -55.49
C GLN A 784 -24.89 -7.27 -54.14
N VAL A 785 -25.53 -6.12 -53.96
CA VAL A 785 -26.19 -5.75 -52.72
C VAL A 785 -27.66 -5.46 -53.00
N THR A 786 -28.55 -6.02 -52.16
CA THR A 786 -29.97 -5.67 -52.14
C THR A 786 -30.35 -5.08 -50.79
N PHE A 787 -31.22 -4.06 -50.82
CA PHE A 787 -31.73 -3.38 -49.65
C PHE A 787 -33.19 -3.78 -49.43
N THR A 788 -33.58 -4.05 -48.19
CA THR A 788 -34.95 -4.42 -47.83
C THR A 788 -35.33 -3.77 -46.51
N ARG A 789 -36.49 -3.12 -46.44
CA ARG A 789 -37.04 -2.59 -45.19
C ARG A 789 -37.75 -3.71 -44.42
N ILE A 790 -37.39 -3.88 -43.14
CA ILE A 790 -38.07 -4.81 -42.22
C ILE A 790 -38.55 -4.02 -41.00
N GLY A 791 -39.81 -3.58 -41.03
CA GLY A 791 -40.35 -2.67 -40.02
C GLY A 791 -39.60 -1.33 -40.00
N THR A 792 -38.90 -1.03 -38.91
CA THR A 792 -38.05 0.16 -38.79
C THR A 792 -36.57 -0.09 -39.15
N ALA A 793 -36.17 -1.34 -39.38
CA ALA A 793 -34.79 -1.69 -39.70
C ALA A 793 -34.55 -1.75 -41.22
N LEU A 794 -33.30 -1.53 -41.62
CA LEU A 794 -32.82 -1.78 -42.97
C LEU A 794 -32.02 -3.08 -42.96
N GLN A 795 -32.40 -4.03 -43.81
CA GLN A 795 -31.65 -5.24 -44.09
C GLN A 795 -30.85 -5.03 -45.38
N VAL A 796 -29.55 -5.30 -45.33
CA VAL A 796 -28.64 -5.27 -46.48
C VAL A 796 -28.22 -6.72 -46.74
N ASN A 797 -28.48 -7.26 -47.93
CA ASN A 797 -28.15 -8.65 -48.27
C ASN A 797 -27.11 -8.70 -49.39
N LEU A 798 -26.17 -9.64 -49.29
CA LEU A 798 -25.25 -9.93 -50.39
C LEU A 798 -25.85 -10.98 -51.33
N VAL A 799 -25.92 -10.65 -52.62
CA VAL A 799 -26.46 -11.52 -53.66
C VAL A 799 -25.63 -12.80 -53.75
N ASP A 800 -26.33 -13.93 -53.94
CA ASP A 800 -25.77 -15.29 -53.99
C ASP A 800 -25.04 -15.73 -52.71
N SER A 801 -25.31 -15.06 -51.57
CA SER A 801 -24.82 -15.45 -50.24
C SER A 801 -25.94 -15.48 -49.19
N THR A 802 -25.63 -16.07 -48.03
CA THR A 802 -26.42 -15.94 -46.80
C THR A 802 -26.00 -14.75 -45.94
N ASP A 803 -24.93 -14.05 -46.32
CA ASP A 803 -24.39 -12.90 -45.60
C ASP A 803 -25.35 -11.71 -45.71
N SER A 804 -25.64 -11.09 -44.57
CA SER A 804 -26.50 -9.91 -44.50
C SER A 804 -26.17 -9.05 -43.29
N ILE A 805 -26.36 -7.74 -43.37
CA ILE A 805 -26.21 -6.84 -42.23
C ILE A 805 -27.49 -6.05 -41.98
N LYS A 806 -27.97 -6.07 -40.74
CA LYS A 806 -29.19 -5.40 -40.32
C LYS A 806 -28.88 -4.13 -39.55
N ILE A 807 -29.25 -2.97 -40.08
CA ILE A 807 -29.15 -1.69 -39.39
C ILE A 807 -30.46 -1.43 -38.64
N ASN A 808 -30.41 -1.55 -37.31
CA ASN A 808 -31.59 -1.39 -36.47
C ASN A 808 -32.10 0.05 -36.49
N ASN A 809 -33.43 0.21 -36.58
CA ASN A 809 -34.09 1.52 -36.49
C ASN A 809 -33.69 2.55 -37.57
N PHE A 810 -33.09 2.12 -38.68
CA PHE A 810 -32.73 2.99 -39.81
C PHE A 810 -33.89 3.92 -40.26
N PHE A 811 -35.12 3.41 -40.26
CA PHE A 811 -36.34 4.15 -40.63
C PHE A 811 -37.13 4.70 -39.42
N ASN A 812 -36.50 4.87 -38.26
CA ASN A 812 -37.18 5.43 -37.07
C ASN A 812 -37.59 6.89 -37.31
N ASN A 813 -38.84 7.23 -36.98
CA ASN A 813 -39.50 8.48 -37.39
C ASN A 813 -39.36 8.72 -38.90
N ASP A 814 -39.61 7.67 -39.68
CA ASP A 814 -39.62 7.67 -41.15
C ASP A 814 -38.30 8.12 -41.77
N GLY A 815 -37.18 7.91 -41.07
CA GLY A 815 -35.84 8.24 -41.55
C GLY A 815 -35.48 9.72 -41.46
N ILE A 816 -36.35 10.60 -40.94
CA ILE A 816 -36.16 12.07 -40.97
C ILE A 816 -34.98 12.54 -40.10
N ARG A 817 -34.78 11.90 -38.94
CA ARG A 817 -33.76 12.33 -37.97
C ARG A 817 -32.40 11.64 -38.20
N HIS A 818 -32.39 10.53 -38.96
CA HIS A 818 -31.22 9.67 -39.21
C HIS A 818 -30.43 9.23 -37.98
N ASP A 819 -30.94 9.42 -36.75
CA ASP A 819 -30.24 9.14 -35.48
C ASP A 819 -29.82 7.68 -35.27
N TYR A 820 -30.34 6.76 -36.07
CA TYR A 820 -30.05 5.32 -36.01
C TYR A 820 -29.55 4.80 -37.36
N ALA A 821 -29.29 5.70 -38.31
CA ALA A 821 -28.95 5.36 -39.67
C ALA A 821 -27.46 5.51 -39.90
N VAL A 822 -26.89 4.59 -40.68
CA VAL A 822 -25.62 4.82 -41.37
C VAL A 822 -25.88 5.82 -42.50
N GLN A 823 -25.02 6.83 -42.66
CA GLN A 823 -25.20 7.90 -43.65
C GLN A 823 -24.70 7.51 -45.05
N GLU A 824 -23.62 6.73 -45.14
CA GLU A 824 -22.96 6.40 -46.40
C GLU A 824 -22.69 4.90 -46.55
N PHE A 825 -22.96 4.36 -47.73
CA PHE A 825 -22.70 2.97 -48.11
C PHE A 825 -21.61 2.98 -49.18
N ILE A 826 -20.40 2.55 -48.82
CA ILE A 826 -19.20 2.67 -49.65
C ILE A 826 -18.82 1.30 -50.20
N PHE A 827 -18.77 1.15 -51.52
CA PHE A 827 -18.51 -0.12 -52.19
C PHE A 827 -17.04 -0.29 -52.57
N ALA A 828 -16.62 -1.52 -52.88
CA ALA A 828 -15.23 -1.85 -53.17
C ALA A 828 -14.63 -1.11 -54.39
N ASP A 829 -15.46 -0.61 -55.32
CA ASP A 829 -15.03 0.20 -56.47
C ASP A 829 -14.95 1.71 -56.17
N GLY A 830 -15.23 2.09 -54.92
CA GLY A 830 -15.30 3.48 -54.45
C GLY A 830 -16.60 4.20 -54.81
N SER A 831 -17.59 3.51 -55.38
CA SER A 831 -18.93 4.07 -55.50
C SER A 831 -19.61 4.19 -54.14
N LEU A 832 -20.56 5.12 -54.04
CA LEU A 832 -21.22 5.48 -52.79
C LEU A 832 -22.73 5.64 -53.02
N LEU A 833 -23.52 5.09 -52.10
CA LEU A 833 -24.94 5.41 -51.94
C LEU A 833 -25.16 6.15 -50.62
N THR A 834 -25.96 7.21 -50.65
CA THR A 834 -26.38 7.90 -49.42
C THR A 834 -27.57 7.20 -48.78
N ALA A 835 -27.79 7.44 -47.48
CA ALA A 835 -28.98 6.96 -46.77
C ALA A 835 -30.30 7.32 -47.48
N GLU A 836 -30.38 8.51 -48.09
CA GLU A 836 -31.54 8.95 -48.88
C GLU A 836 -31.72 8.11 -50.15
N GLN A 837 -30.64 7.81 -50.88
CA GLN A 837 -30.71 6.95 -52.07
C GLN A 837 -31.10 5.51 -51.71
N VAL A 838 -30.62 5.00 -50.58
CA VAL A 838 -31.00 3.68 -50.07
C VAL A 838 -32.46 3.66 -49.65
N ALA A 839 -32.95 4.70 -48.94
CA ALA A 839 -34.35 4.83 -48.57
C ALA A 839 -35.28 4.84 -49.79
N LEU A 840 -34.93 5.59 -50.84
CA LEU A 840 -35.70 5.58 -52.10
C LEU A 840 -35.66 4.23 -52.82
N SER A 841 -34.56 3.47 -52.69
CA SER A 841 -34.43 2.17 -53.36
C SER A 841 -35.37 1.10 -52.78
N VAL A 842 -35.74 1.20 -51.49
CA VAL A 842 -36.64 0.23 -50.84
C VAL A 842 -38.13 0.53 -51.05
N GLN A 843 -38.47 1.64 -51.72
CA GLN A 843 -39.84 1.98 -52.14
C GLN A 843 -40.12 1.57 -53.60
N GLN A 844 -39.13 1.03 -54.31
CA GLN A 844 -39.31 0.54 -55.67
C GLN A 844 -39.84 -0.89 -55.64
N SER A 845 -40.94 -1.13 -56.33
CA SER A 845 -41.48 -2.46 -56.53
C SER A 845 -40.66 -3.30 -57.50
N THR A 846 -40.93 -4.60 -57.43
CA THR A 846 -40.46 -5.66 -58.29
C THR A 846 -41.63 -6.19 -59.13
N ASN A 847 -41.48 -7.39 -59.73
CA ASN A 847 -42.55 -8.03 -60.50
C ASN A 847 -43.25 -9.15 -59.68
N GLY A 848 -43.11 -9.14 -58.35
CA GLY A 848 -43.75 -10.10 -57.47
C GLY A 848 -44.33 -9.39 -56.26
N ASP A 849 -45.01 -10.14 -55.39
CA ASP A 849 -45.68 -9.61 -54.21
C ASP A 849 -44.73 -8.79 -53.31
N ASP A 850 -44.93 -7.48 -53.27
CA ASP A 850 -44.11 -6.51 -52.54
C ASP A 850 -44.83 -5.92 -51.32
N THR A 851 -44.05 -5.36 -50.39
CA THR A 851 -44.59 -4.57 -49.28
C THR A 851 -43.87 -3.23 -49.23
N LEU A 852 -44.59 -2.16 -49.57
CA LEU A 852 -44.05 -0.81 -49.68
C LEU A 852 -44.60 0.09 -48.59
N TYR A 853 -43.77 1.04 -48.17
CA TYR A 853 -44.07 1.94 -47.07
C TYR A 853 -43.74 3.37 -47.45
N GLY A 854 -44.69 4.26 -47.22
CA GLY A 854 -44.52 5.70 -47.22
C GLY A 854 -43.77 6.17 -45.98
N TYR A 855 -43.68 7.48 -45.90
CA TYR A 855 -43.03 8.31 -44.91
C TYR A 855 -44.03 9.35 -44.40
N ILE A 856 -43.56 10.47 -43.82
CA ILE A 856 -44.45 11.44 -43.14
C ILE A 856 -45.09 12.48 -44.08
N ASN A 857 -44.65 12.52 -45.33
CA ASN A 857 -45.09 13.53 -46.30
C ASN A 857 -45.87 12.82 -47.40
N ALA A 858 -46.60 13.57 -48.22
CA ALA A 858 -47.25 13.04 -49.41
C ALA A 858 -46.28 12.18 -50.26
N ASP A 859 -46.56 10.89 -50.34
CA ASP A 859 -45.79 9.88 -51.05
C ASP A 859 -46.48 9.42 -52.33
N HIS A 860 -45.70 8.82 -53.24
CA HIS A 860 -46.21 8.12 -54.42
C HIS A 860 -45.63 6.71 -54.46
N LEU A 861 -46.47 5.72 -54.17
CA LEU A 861 -46.10 4.30 -54.17
C LEU A 861 -46.77 3.57 -55.35
N LEU A 862 -45.99 2.72 -56.03
CA LEU A 862 -46.40 1.94 -57.19
C LEU A 862 -46.16 0.45 -56.87
N GLY A 863 -47.22 -0.36 -56.79
CA GLY A 863 -47.18 -1.80 -56.50
C GLY A 863 -46.56 -2.60 -57.62
N GLY A 864 -47.02 -2.43 -58.87
CA GLY A 864 -46.40 -3.07 -60.03
C GLY A 864 -47.12 -4.36 -60.42
N ASP A 865 -46.36 -5.39 -60.81
CA ASP A 865 -46.94 -6.73 -61.02
C ASP A 865 -46.84 -7.51 -59.70
N GLY A 866 -47.90 -8.11 -59.18
CA GLY A 866 -47.84 -8.84 -57.92
C GLY A 866 -49.10 -8.65 -57.09
N ASN A 867 -49.23 -9.37 -55.96
CA ASN A 867 -50.23 -9.02 -54.95
C ASN A 867 -49.52 -8.19 -53.88
N ASP A 868 -49.61 -6.87 -54.01
CA ASP A 868 -48.78 -5.94 -53.26
C ASP A 868 -49.50 -5.40 -52.03
N THR A 869 -48.72 -4.99 -51.03
CA THR A 869 -49.23 -4.29 -49.86
C THR A 869 -48.57 -2.94 -49.72
N LEU A 870 -49.35 -1.87 -49.81
CA LEU A 870 -48.87 -0.49 -49.80
C LEU A 870 -49.41 0.25 -48.57
N TYR A 871 -48.54 0.95 -47.85
CA TYR A 871 -48.89 1.78 -46.69
C TYR A 871 -48.47 3.23 -46.91
N GLY A 872 -49.39 4.19 -46.93
CA GLY A 872 -49.11 5.63 -47.07
C GLY A 872 -48.64 6.28 -45.74
N TYR A 873 -49.32 5.93 -44.65
CA TYR A 873 -49.10 6.44 -43.30
C TYR A 873 -49.58 7.87 -43.04
N ASN A 874 -48.76 8.90 -43.26
CA ASN A 874 -49.17 10.30 -43.05
C ASN A 874 -48.80 11.10 -44.29
N GLY A 875 -49.71 11.96 -44.74
CA GLY A 875 -49.49 12.69 -45.99
C GLY A 875 -50.75 12.67 -46.81
N ASP A 876 -50.81 13.47 -47.86
CA ASP A 876 -51.85 13.27 -48.88
C ASP A 876 -51.22 12.35 -49.94
N ASP A 877 -51.37 11.04 -49.78
CA ASP A 877 -50.59 10.01 -50.49
C ASP A 877 -51.26 9.55 -51.80
N LEU A 878 -50.45 9.12 -52.77
CA LEU A 878 -50.91 8.44 -53.99
C LEU A 878 -50.39 7.00 -53.98
N LEU A 879 -51.30 6.04 -53.88
CA LEU A 879 -51.01 4.61 -53.83
C LEU A 879 -51.64 3.93 -55.04
N GLU A 880 -50.83 3.28 -55.87
CA GLU A 880 -51.28 2.57 -57.08
C GLU A 880 -50.87 1.10 -57.00
N GLY A 881 -51.82 0.17 -56.85
CA GLY A 881 -51.55 -1.28 -56.81
C GLY A 881 -51.04 -1.82 -58.14
N GLN A 882 -51.76 -1.51 -59.23
CA GLN A 882 -51.51 -1.95 -60.60
C GLN A 882 -52.01 -3.37 -60.90
N GLU A 883 -51.17 -4.36 -61.19
CA GLU A 883 -51.61 -5.68 -61.65
C GLU A 883 -51.51 -6.72 -60.54
N GLY A 884 -52.63 -7.25 -60.08
CA GLY A 884 -52.74 -8.32 -59.09
C GLY A 884 -53.75 -7.95 -57.99
N ASN A 885 -53.86 -8.77 -56.95
CA ASN A 885 -54.85 -8.52 -55.88
C ASN A 885 -54.16 -7.75 -54.74
N ASP A 886 -54.27 -6.43 -54.78
CA ASP A 886 -53.47 -5.54 -53.94
C ASP A 886 -54.20 -5.15 -52.65
N THR A 887 -53.43 -4.74 -51.64
CA THR A 887 -53.95 -4.18 -50.41
C THR A 887 -53.31 -2.82 -50.14
N LEU A 888 -54.10 -1.75 -50.20
CA LEU A 888 -53.63 -0.38 -50.04
C LEU A 888 -54.20 0.23 -48.75
N TYR A 889 -53.34 0.90 -47.98
CA TYR A 889 -53.70 1.65 -46.78
C TYR A 889 -53.24 3.11 -46.95
N GLY A 890 -54.18 4.07 -46.99
CA GLY A 890 -53.91 5.50 -47.07
C GLY A 890 -53.27 5.99 -45.78
N GLY A 891 -54.03 5.97 -44.69
CA GLY A 891 -53.54 6.34 -43.37
C GLY A 891 -54.15 7.67 -42.94
N ASN A 892 -53.33 8.66 -42.60
CA ASN A 892 -53.78 10.01 -42.24
C ASN A 892 -53.52 10.98 -43.38
N GLY A 893 -54.56 11.67 -43.85
CA GLY A 893 -54.46 12.74 -44.86
C GLY A 893 -55.54 12.57 -45.91
N ASN A 894 -55.46 13.23 -47.05
CA ASN A 894 -56.45 13.07 -48.12
C ASN A 894 -55.81 12.25 -49.24
N ASP A 895 -56.01 10.95 -49.18
CA ASP A 895 -55.26 9.98 -49.97
C ASP A 895 -55.97 9.63 -51.28
N GLN A 896 -55.19 9.20 -52.27
CA GLN A 896 -55.66 8.67 -53.54
C GLN A 896 -55.17 7.23 -53.69
N LEU A 897 -56.10 6.27 -53.60
CA LEU A 897 -55.81 4.85 -53.71
C LEU A 897 -56.41 4.32 -55.01
N LEU A 898 -55.57 3.71 -55.85
CA LEU A 898 -55.96 3.07 -57.10
C LEU A 898 -55.58 1.59 -57.01
N GLY A 899 -56.56 0.69 -56.96
CA GLY A 899 -56.34 -0.76 -56.92
C GLY A 899 -55.68 -1.24 -58.21
N GLY A 900 -56.36 -1.06 -59.34
CA GLY A 900 -55.84 -1.43 -60.64
C GLY A 900 -56.58 -2.63 -61.22
N ALA A 901 -55.89 -3.73 -61.48
CA ALA A 901 -56.46 -4.94 -62.06
C ALA A 901 -56.28 -6.12 -61.12
N GLY A 902 -57.36 -6.66 -60.58
CA GLY A 902 -57.38 -7.76 -59.62
C GLY A 902 -58.50 -7.56 -58.60
N ASN A 903 -58.57 -8.37 -57.56
CA ASN A 903 -59.58 -8.19 -56.51
C ASN A 903 -58.91 -7.48 -55.33
N ASP A 904 -59.00 -6.15 -55.32
CA ASP A 904 -58.20 -5.30 -54.46
C ASP A 904 -58.91 -4.96 -53.15
N ILE A 905 -58.13 -4.54 -52.16
CA ILE A 905 -58.63 -4.06 -50.88
C ILE A 905 -58.01 -2.69 -50.58
N LEU A 906 -58.82 -1.65 -50.55
CA LEU A 906 -58.40 -0.28 -50.32
C LEU A 906 -58.99 0.24 -49.01
N TYR A 907 -58.13 0.83 -48.17
CA TYR A 907 -58.49 1.50 -46.92
C TYR A 907 -58.02 2.95 -46.97
N GLY A 908 -58.95 3.92 -47.01
CA GLY A 908 -58.61 5.35 -46.92
C GLY A 908 -58.10 5.73 -45.52
N ASP A 909 -58.75 5.19 -44.50
CA ASP A 909 -58.51 5.46 -43.07
C ASP A 909 -58.96 6.87 -42.64
N ASP A 910 -58.10 7.76 -42.14
CA ASP A 910 -58.48 9.09 -41.64
C ASP A 910 -58.24 10.17 -42.73
N GLY A 911 -59.29 10.73 -43.33
CA GLY A 911 -59.07 11.58 -44.51
C GLY A 911 -60.28 12.04 -45.28
N HIS A 912 -60.06 12.80 -46.36
CA HIS A 912 -61.05 12.93 -47.43
C HIS A 912 -60.52 12.20 -48.64
N ASP A 913 -60.76 10.89 -48.68
CA ASP A 913 -59.99 10.00 -49.55
C ASP A 913 -60.69 9.73 -50.88
N ILE A 914 -59.90 9.36 -51.89
CA ILE A 914 -60.40 8.91 -53.20
C ILE A 914 -59.92 7.48 -53.40
N LEU A 915 -60.86 6.53 -53.40
CA LEU A 915 -60.59 5.11 -53.61
C LEU A 915 -61.19 4.68 -54.94
N ILE A 916 -60.36 4.11 -55.81
CA ILE A 916 -60.75 3.57 -57.12
C ILE A 916 -60.31 2.10 -57.17
N GLY A 917 -61.28 1.17 -57.22
CA GLY A 917 -61.02 -0.27 -57.26
C GLY A 917 -60.35 -0.67 -58.57
N GLY A 918 -61.07 -0.57 -59.68
CA GLY A 918 -60.51 -0.80 -61.01
C GLY A 918 -61.15 -1.99 -61.71
N GLU A 919 -60.40 -2.96 -62.19
CA GLU A 919 -60.95 -4.21 -62.76
C GLU A 919 -60.90 -5.34 -61.71
N GLY A 920 -62.01 -6.03 -61.46
CA GLY A 920 -62.10 -7.16 -60.55
C GLY A 920 -63.14 -6.94 -59.46
N ASN A 921 -63.17 -7.77 -58.42
CA ASN A 921 -64.17 -7.65 -57.35
C ASN A 921 -63.52 -7.03 -56.11
N ASP A 922 -63.65 -5.73 -55.97
CA ASP A 922 -62.85 -4.94 -55.05
C ASP A 922 -63.56 -4.69 -53.73
N LYS A 923 -62.79 -4.33 -52.71
CA LYS A 923 -63.29 -3.89 -51.40
C LYS A 923 -62.72 -2.53 -51.05
N LEU A 924 -63.58 -1.52 -51.00
CA LEU A 924 -63.18 -0.15 -50.71
C LEU A 924 -63.78 0.28 -49.37
N TYR A 925 -62.92 0.74 -48.48
CA TYR A 925 -63.27 1.25 -47.16
C TYR A 925 -62.77 2.70 -47.04
N GLY A 926 -63.65 3.69 -47.11
CA GLY A 926 -63.32 5.12 -47.01
C GLY A 926 -62.70 5.45 -45.67
N GLY A 927 -63.48 5.33 -44.59
CA GLY A 927 -62.96 5.46 -43.24
C GLY A 927 -63.58 6.65 -42.53
N ALA A 928 -62.80 7.63 -42.09
CA ALA A 928 -63.29 8.83 -41.42
C ALA A 928 -63.09 10.05 -42.32
N GLY A 929 -64.18 10.77 -42.60
CA GLY A 929 -64.20 11.99 -43.40
C GLY A 929 -65.19 11.85 -44.55
N ASN A 930 -64.91 12.46 -45.69
CA ASN A 930 -65.89 12.59 -46.77
C ASN A 930 -65.25 12.00 -48.00
N ASP A 931 -65.54 10.74 -48.22
CA ASP A 931 -64.72 9.94 -49.12
C ASP A 931 -65.41 9.79 -50.48
N ILE A 932 -64.62 9.56 -51.52
CA ILE A 932 -65.08 9.29 -52.87
C ILE A 932 -64.66 7.86 -53.22
N LEU A 933 -65.63 6.98 -53.45
CA LEU A 933 -65.38 5.57 -53.76
C LEU A 933 -65.95 5.21 -55.14
N ASP A 934 -65.12 4.69 -56.05
CA ASP A 934 -65.51 4.12 -57.35
C ASP A 934 -65.03 2.66 -57.40
N GLY A 935 -65.96 1.70 -57.36
CA GLY A 935 -65.60 0.27 -57.43
C GLY A 935 -64.99 -0.13 -58.77
N GLY A 936 -65.44 0.49 -59.87
CA GLY A 936 -64.99 0.13 -61.21
C GLY A 936 -65.75 -1.04 -61.83
N ALA A 937 -65.04 -2.10 -62.21
CA ALA A 937 -65.49 -3.20 -63.05
C ALA A 937 -65.43 -4.54 -62.33
N GLY A 938 -66.52 -4.94 -61.70
CA GLY A 938 -66.75 -6.28 -61.20
C GLY A 938 -67.78 -6.20 -60.09
N ASN A 939 -67.85 -7.18 -59.19
CA ASN A 939 -68.81 -7.15 -58.10
C ASN A 939 -68.15 -6.59 -56.84
N ASP A 940 -68.31 -5.29 -56.63
CA ASP A 940 -67.52 -4.56 -55.64
C ASP A 940 -68.25 -4.43 -54.30
N THR A 941 -67.47 -4.21 -53.24
CA THR A 941 -67.97 -3.95 -51.89
C THR A 941 -67.43 -2.62 -51.40
N LEU A 942 -68.31 -1.64 -51.22
CA LEU A 942 -67.96 -0.28 -50.83
C LEU A 942 -68.51 0.02 -49.42
N ASP A 943 -67.70 0.68 -48.62
CA ASP A 943 -68.07 1.17 -47.29
C ASP A 943 -67.45 2.55 -47.11
N GLY A 944 -68.25 3.61 -47.08
CA GLY A 944 -67.74 4.98 -46.94
C GLY A 944 -67.25 5.30 -45.53
N GLY A 945 -67.61 4.50 -44.53
CA GLY A 945 -67.36 4.81 -43.12
C GLY A 945 -68.16 6.03 -42.60
N ALA A 946 -67.44 7.06 -42.16
CA ALA A 946 -67.93 8.14 -41.32
C ALA A 946 -67.70 9.52 -41.94
N GLY A 947 -68.67 9.99 -42.70
CA GLY A 947 -68.96 11.39 -42.95
C GLY A 947 -69.99 11.45 -44.05
N ASN A 948 -69.83 12.38 -44.99
CA ASN A 948 -70.71 12.50 -46.16
C ASN A 948 -69.98 11.94 -47.38
N ASP A 949 -70.24 10.68 -47.70
CA ASP A 949 -69.46 9.92 -48.68
C ASP A 949 -70.12 9.96 -50.07
N ILE A 950 -69.33 9.85 -51.14
CA ILE A 950 -69.79 9.82 -52.53
C ILE A 950 -69.39 8.49 -53.17
N PHE A 951 -70.37 7.70 -53.55
CA PHE A 951 -70.18 6.45 -54.29
C PHE A 951 -70.41 6.69 -55.79
N ILE A 952 -69.37 6.59 -56.59
CA ILE A 952 -69.40 6.89 -58.03
C ILE A 952 -69.71 5.63 -58.84
N TYR A 953 -70.59 5.76 -59.83
CA TYR A 953 -70.89 4.71 -60.79
C TYR A 953 -70.74 5.22 -62.23
N ASN A 954 -69.66 4.81 -62.89
CA ASN A 954 -69.31 5.28 -64.23
C ASN A 954 -69.69 4.31 -65.37
N ILE A 955 -69.88 4.81 -66.60
CA ILE A 955 -69.88 3.96 -67.80
C ILE A 955 -68.43 3.79 -68.27
N LEU A 956 -67.85 2.61 -68.04
CA LEU A 956 -66.51 2.32 -68.53
C LEU A 956 -66.55 2.13 -70.06
N SER A 957 -66.00 3.11 -70.77
CA SER A 957 -65.96 3.17 -72.23
C SER A 957 -64.91 2.20 -72.79
N ASN A 958 -65.12 0.89 -72.64
CA ASN A 958 -64.46 -0.23 -73.36
C ASN A 958 -64.95 -1.62 -72.89
N ILE A 959 -65.83 -1.73 -71.89
CA ILE A 959 -66.31 -3.00 -71.31
C ILE A 959 -67.79 -3.25 -71.64
N ASP A 960 -68.23 -2.95 -72.87
CA ASP A 960 -69.64 -3.10 -73.28
C ASP A 960 -69.86 -4.31 -74.21
N SER A 961 -69.52 -5.51 -73.72
CA SER A 961 -70.18 -6.74 -74.17
C SER A 961 -70.16 -7.83 -73.09
N LEU A 962 -71.26 -7.95 -72.35
CA LEU A 962 -71.66 -9.01 -71.41
C LEU A 962 -71.34 -8.90 -69.90
N TYR A 963 -70.43 -8.05 -69.41
CA TYR A 963 -70.19 -7.87 -67.96
C TYR A 963 -69.79 -6.42 -67.65
N GLY A 964 -70.75 -5.54 -67.33
CA GLY A 964 -70.46 -4.15 -66.89
C GLY A 964 -69.83 -4.12 -65.49
N ASN A 965 -69.89 -2.96 -64.78
CA ASN A 965 -69.56 -2.71 -63.35
C ASN A 965 -70.21 -3.68 -62.33
N GLY A 966 -70.22 -4.97 -62.62
CA GLY A 966 -70.88 -6.07 -61.92
C GLY A 966 -72.11 -5.73 -61.08
N GLU A 967 -72.19 -6.41 -59.94
CA GLU A 967 -73.20 -6.31 -58.90
C GLU A 967 -72.54 -5.78 -57.63
N ASP A 968 -72.63 -4.46 -57.42
CA ASP A 968 -71.92 -3.78 -56.34
C ASP A 968 -72.76 -3.72 -55.06
N SER A 969 -72.10 -3.64 -53.90
CA SER A 969 -72.74 -3.55 -52.61
C SER A 969 -72.16 -2.43 -51.75
N ILE A 970 -73.02 -1.58 -51.20
CA ILE A 970 -72.66 -0.52 -50.25
C ILE A 970 -73.13 -0.93 -48.85
N ASN A 971 -72.19 -1.14 -47.94
CA ASN A 971 -72.47 -1.76 -46.64
C ASN A 971 -72.96 -0.81 -45.55
N ASN A 972 -72.71 0.49 -45.67
CA ASN A 972 -72.93 1.45 -44.58
C ASN A 972 -73.75 2.69 -44.97
N PHE A 973 -74.34 2.72 -46.18
CA PHE A 973 -75.00 3.91 -46.76
C PHE A 973 -75.99 4.60 -45.79
N LYS A 974 -75.76 5.90 -45.53
CA LYS A 974 -76.54 6.77 -44.65
C LYS A 974 -77.34 7.80 -45.46
N LEU A 975 -78.66 7.64 -45.44
CA LEU A 975 -79.58 8.54 -46.15
C LEU A 975 -79.54 9.97 -45.59
N GLY A 976 -79.30 10.95 -46.45
CA GLY A 976 -79.25 12.38 -46.11
C GLY A 976 -77.83 12.91 -45.81
N GLU A 977 -76.83 12.02 -45.79
CA GLU A 977 -75.41 12.33 -45.60
C GLU A 977 -74.63 11.84 -46.82
N ASP A 978 -74.78 10.56 -47.17
CA ASP A 978 -74.08 9.93 -48.28
C ASP A 978 -74.81 10.11 -49.61
N LEU A 979 -74.04 10.15 -50.70
CA LEU A 979 -74.52 10.38 -52.06
C LEU A 979 -74.08 9.26 -53.01
N ILE A 980 -74.95 8.91 -53.95
CA ILE A 980 -74.62 8.01 -55.07
C ILE A 980 -74.56 8.87 -56.33
N ASP A 981 -73.38 8.98 -56.94
CA ASP A 981 -73.20 9.69 -58.20
C ASP A 981 -73.43 8.75 -59.39
N LEU A 982 -74.54 8.96 -60.09
CA LEU A 982 -74.91 8.23 -61.30
C LEU A 982 -74.80 9.10 -62.55
N THR A 983 -74.21 10.30 -62.46
CA THR A 983 -74.19 11.31 -63.52
C THR A 983 -73.69 10.72 -64.84
N ALA A 984 -72.60 9.95 -64.80
CA ALA A 984 -72.00 9.33 -65.98
C ALA A 984 -72.93 8.33 -66.70
N LEU A 985 -73.86 7.69 -65.99
CA LEU A 985 -74.82 6.74 -66.58
C LEU A 985 -75.89 7.43 -67.43
N PHE A 986 -76.17 8.72 -67.17
CA PHE A 986 -77.31 9.44 -67.75
C PHE A 986 -76.92 10.62 -68.65
N VAL A 987 -75.62 10.81 -68.94
CA VAL A 987 -75.13 11.95 -69.75
C VAL A 987 -75.80 12.07 -71.12
N GLU A 988 -76.19 10.95 -71.74
CA GLU A 988 -76.88 10.94 -73.05
C GLU A 988 -78.35 11.41 -72.98
N TYR A 989 -78.93 11.49 -71.78
CA TYR A 989 -80.34 11.84 -71.54
C TYR A 989 -80.54 13.22 -70.89
N LYS A 990 -79.46 13.93 -70.55
CA LYS A 990 -79.47 15.20 -69.81
C LYS A 990 -80.29 16.33 -70.46
N ASP A 991 -80.47 16.30 -71.79
CA ASP A 991 -81.17 17.33 -72.56
C ASP A 991 -82.64 16.95 -72.88
N ARG A 992 -83.15 15.86 -72.29
CA ARG A 992 -84.51 15.37 -72.55
C ARG A 992 -85.51 16.09 -71.65
N GLU A 993 -86.46 16.84 -72.24
CA GLU A 993 -87.49 17.59 -71.48
C GLU A 993 -88.41 16.69 -70.62
N ASP A 994 -88.48 15.40 -70.92
CA ASP A 994 -89.26 14.37 -70.21
C ASP A 994 -88.39 13.39 -69.41
N PHE A 995 -87.21 13.80 -68.95
CA PHE A 995 -86.39 12.96 -68.07
C PHE A 995 -87.08 12.73 -66.71
N ASP A 996 -87.42 11.47 -66.42
CA ASP A 996 -87.92 11.00 -65.12
C ASP A 996 -87.04 9.84 -64.66
N LEU A 997 -86.39 9.97 -63.49
CA LEU A 997 -85.52 8.93 -62.94
C LEU A 997 -86.28 7.62 -62.69
N ASN A 998 -87.59 7.67 -62.49
CA ASN A 998 -88.43 6.48 -62.32
C ASN A 998 -88.49 5.60 -63.58
N ASP A 999 -88.16 6.14 -64.76
CA ASP A 999 -88.05 5.36 -65.99
C ASP A 999 -86.75 4.54 -66.03
N PHE A 1000 -85.77 4.86 -65.18
CA PHE A 1000 -84.43 4.28 -65.21
C PHE A 1000 -84.04 3.55 -63.91
N ILE A 1001 -84.67 3.86 -62.77
CA ILE A 1001 -84.31 3.29 -61.47
C ILE A 1001 -85.51 2.62 -60.81
N ARG A 1002 -85.32 1.37 -60.36
CA ARG A 1002 -86.26 0.65 -59.51
C ARG A 1002 -85.60 0.23 -58.21
N VAL A 1003 -86.31 0.43 -57.10
CA VAL A 1003 -85.83 0.05 -55.76
C VAL A 1003 -86.71 -1.06 -55.21
N GLU A 1004 -86.10 -2.17 -54.79
CA GLU A 1004 -86.77 -3.24 -54.05
C GLU A 1004 -86.21 -3.33 -52.63
N SER A 1005 -87.09 -3.25 -51.64
CA SER A 1005 -86.70 -3.45 -50.24
C SER A 1005 -87.24 -4.80 -49.75
N THR A 1006 -86.36 -5.68 -49.27
CA THR A 1006 -86.77 -6.99 -48.73
C THR A 1006 -86.89 -6.92 -47.21
N ILE A 1007 -88.12 -7.09 -46.69
CA ILE A 1007 -88.45 -6.90 -45.26
C ILE A 1007 -87.64 -7.83 -44.32
N THR A 1008 -87.17 -8.97 -44.82
CA THR A 1008 -86.47 -10.01 -44.04
C THR A 1008 -84.95 -9.88 -43.99
N SER A 1009 -84.31 -9.09 -44.87
CA SER A 1009 -82.85 -9.06 -45.02
C SER A 1009 -82.19 -7.72 -44.71
N ASN A 1010 -82.94 -6.68 -44.30
CA ASN A 1010 -82.43 -5.30 -44.10
C ASN A 1010 -81.58 -4.82 -45.30
N ARG A 1011 -81.98 -5.19 -46.51
CA ARG A 1011 -81.30 -4.83 -47.76
C ARG A 1011 -82.28 -4.17 -48.71
N SER A 1012 -81.81 -3.09 -49.32
CA SER A 1012 -82.48 -2.39 -50.40
C SER A 1012 -81.65 -2.55 -51.68
N THR A 1013 -82.31 -2.90 -52.76
CA THR A 1013 -81.71 -3.30 -54.02
C THR A 1013 -82.12 -2.30 -55.08
N ILE A 1014 -81.14 -1.62 -55.69
CA ILE A 1014 -81.36 -0.64 -56.75
C ILE A 1014 -81.06 -1.34 -58.08
N TYR A 1015 -82.06 -1.38 -58.96
CA TYR A 1015 -81.94 -1.87 -60.33
C TYR A 1015 -81.95 -0.70 -61.30
N LEU A 1016 -81.06 -0.74 -62.30
CA LEU A 1016 -80.85 0.35 -63.26
C LEU A 1016 -81.20 -0.07 -64.71
N ASP A 1017 -82.33 0.42 -65.25
CA ASP A 1017 -82.69 0.29 -66.67
C ASP A 1017 -82.03 1.41 -67.49
N ARG A 1018 -80.98 1.07 -68.24
CA ARG A 1018 -80.17 2.03 -69.01
C ARG A 1018 -80.92 2.65 -70.20
N ASP A 1019 -81.91 1.97 -70.79
CA ASP A 1019 -82.56 2.46 -72.03
C ASP A 1019 -83.80 3.32 -71.78
N GLY A 1020 -84.35 3.26 -70.56
CA GLY A 1020 -85.49 4.03 -70.07
C GLY A 1020 -86.77 3.79 -70.85
N LYS A 1021 -86.90 2.68 -71.59
CA LYS A 1021 -87.97 2.45 -72.57
C LYS A 1021 -88.88 1.28 -72.25
N ASN A 1022 -88.47 0.32 -71.41
CA ASN A 1022 -89.18 -0.95 -71.31
C ASN A 1022 -89.49 -1.46 -69.90
N ASN A 1023 -89.00 -0.83 -68.82
CA ASN A 1023 -89.16 -1.36 -67.45
C ASN A 1023 -88.67 -2.82 -67.33
N ASP A 1024 -87.69 -3.21 -68.16
CA ASP A 1024 -87.14 -4.56 -68.19
C ASP A 1024 -85.87 -4.60 -67.32
N TYR A 1025 -86.09 -4.81 -66.03
CA TYR A 1025 -85.04 -4.87 -65.02
C TYR A 1025 -84.33 -6.24 -64.94
N THR A 1026 -84.49 -7.11 -65.95
CA THR A 1026 -83.99 -8.50 -65.88
C THR A 1026 -82.53 -8.69 -66.30
N SER A 1027 -81.90 -7.63 -66.84
CA SER A 1027 -80.48 -7.60 -67.25
C SER A 1027 -79.75 -6.33 -66.79
N THR A 1028 -80.22 -5.73 -65.70
CA THR A 1028 -79.80 -4.40 -65.22
C THR A 1028 -78.68 -4.48 -64.20
N LYS A 1029 -77.78 -3.48 -64.19
CA LYS A 1029 -76.77 -3.30 -63.14
C LYS A 1029 -77.47 -3.12 -61.78
N PHE A 1030 -76.90 -3.69 -60.73
CA PHE A 1030 -77.47 -3.75 -59.40
C PHE A 1030 -76.55 -3.11 -58.36
N ILE A 1031 -77.13 -2.30 -57.48
CA ILE A 1031 -76.48 -1.81 -56.27
C ILE A 1031 -77.24 -2.33 -55.06
N GLU A 1032 -76.58 -3.13 -54.21
CA GLU A 1032 -77.10 -3.56 -52.90
C GLU A 1032 -76.77 -2.51 -51.84
N LEU A 1033 -77.78 -1.84 -51.29
CA LEU A 1033 -77.63 -1.03 -50.09
C LEU A 1033 -77.93 -1.91 -48.87
N ASN A 1034 -76.90 -2.25 -48.12
CA ASN A 1034 -76.99 -3.08 -46.92
C ASN A 1034 -76.98 -2.21 -45.66
N SER A 1035 -77.90 -1.25 -45.57
CA SER A 1035 -78.09 -0.42 -44.38
C SER A 1035 -79.36 -0.85 -43.65
N ASN A 1036 -79.47 -0.60 -42.35
CA ASN A 1036 -80.65 -0.94 -41.53
C ASN A 1036 -81.95 -0.19 -41.94
N MET A 1037 -82.01 0.35 -43.15
CA MET A 1037 -83.09 1.14 -43.72
C MET A 1037 -84.20 0.24 -44.25
N LYS A 1038 -85.35 0.29 -43.58
CA LYS A 1038 -86.56 -0.42 -44.02
C LYS A 1038 -87.41 0.53 -44.86
N ASN A 1039 -87.77 0.11 -46.08
CA ASN A 1039 -88.67 0.80 -47.01
C ASN A 1039 -88.05 2.02 -47.73
N LEU A 1040 -86.84 1.92 -48.25
CA LEU A 1040 -86.26 2.93 -49.12
C LEU A 1040 -87.10 3.07 -50.41
N SER A 1041 -87.56 4.28 -50.73
CA SER A 1041 -88.29 4.58 -51.98
C SER A 1041 -87.39 5.26 -53.01
N VAL A 1042 -87.83 5.28 -54.28
CA VAL A 1042 -87.14 6.03 -55.35
C VAL A 1042 -87.07 7.53 -55.00
N GLU A 1043 -88.11 8.09 -54.36
CA GLU A 1043 -88.16 9.50 -53.95
C GLU A 1043 -87.16 9.83 -52.81
N ASP A 1044 -86.84 8.86 -51.95
CA ASP A 1044 -85.79 9.00 -50.92
C ASP A 1044 -84.39 9.04 -51.55
N LEU A 1045 -84.17 8.21 -52.58
CA LEU A 1045 -82.96 8.19 -53.38
C LEU A 1045 -82.78 9.45 -54.22
N PHE A 1046 -83.86 10.05 -54.75
CA PHE A 1046 -83.80 11.29 -55.54
C PHE A 1046 -83.06 12.44 -54.84
N ASN A 1047 -83.11 12.52 -53.51
CA ASN A 1047 -82.41 13.57 -52.75
C ASN A 1047 -80.93 13.24 -52.47
N ASN A 1048 -80.51 12.01 -52.70
CA ASN A 1048 -79.17 11.50 -52.40
C ASN A 1048 -78.49 10.86 -53.64
N VAL A 1049 -79.13 10.96 -54.80
CA VAL A 1049 -78.58 10.56 -56.09
C VAL A 1049 -78.18 11.85 -56.80
N ILE A 1050 -76.88 12.02 -57.05
CA ILE A 1050 -76.39 13.14 -57.83
C ILE A 1050 -76.47 12.76 -59.31
N ILE A 1051 -77.17 13.59 -60.08
CA ILE A 1051 -77.18 13.58 -61.55
C ILE A 1051 -77.01 15.04 -61.97
N ILE A 1052 -75.79 15.41 -62.36
CA ILE A 1052 -75.43 16.79 -62.72
C ILE A 1052 -75.88 17.14 -64.14
#